data_AF-A0A6V7RW33-F1
#
_entry.id   AF-A0A6V7RW33-F1
#
_cell.length_a   1.000
_cell.length_b   1.000
_cell.length_c   1.000
_cell.angle_alpha   90.00
_cell.angle_beta   90.00
_cell.angle_gamma   90.00
#
_symmetry.space_group_name_H-M   'P 1'
#
loop_
_entity.id
_entity.type
_entity.pdbx_description
1 polymer ?
#
loop_
_entity_poly.entity_id
_entity_poly.type
_entity_poly.pdbx_seq_one_letter_code
_entity_poly.pdbx_strand_id
1 'polypeptide(L)'
;MPTNSLTKLFLVSLSTFSVSQVWGKEYFNGLFNQQLTDILQCNFISYYNSKPGGPNPDEFLNFVEEPEQLYWFVENYLAVPFSVPPHLSANSDHNWGPCLKKKWIYEFLKEYEKPDLSYLANVLDKEQRTYFKNTFGGKEPVAKYATFEVKEFDSYCILPPLVQTNIKSKDNKGYLSFQMDKTDYQMYLEMNGNKLSAMNHLYTNMEHSEKKEIAQAIVEANNENSFQLICPSYYIKLHYNTECKPNSNILTCIDDHIKAKCLDGVKDDDNPSICDHLMNLFNSLKDFQLESFHKFLTTDELKLTKPRGPWVHPLFHVYNRNDHLNPKINILPAEFKRFNSKNSIYFSFSAEIPEKYSYVDNVPVNFKLSKYTSSVFDTFQNIFSVFKKKSPPIAPVSVKELSQKITDFEFKTDKGPVQCATIKKSLDLSIEVDIFKVAGVENMCNLIDKYALIKDSDFKKNPKERKMENLDQMEKGFHIDCVLISTYIEAYNLIRQFLNLENVLSLVRYTSLYTHKFFKSVTSLKGNFLYDNPNAIKYAESCGTAVLYIPAVLYRRNLYVPETFLSLYLGLSNLVSSNPSSPFFEYSIVEFLVSYFNKGAAKFLYYFISIISILQINRYYYEQIYCHNNKYFDALKSKMIHPDIVQSILKKLRSLLNTPRYAKLMGLYNNLESDTIFNYDEMIKVLMKFDEFAQNKDVQERAQKKIDEEEKPEINSLEEMDKYNQEWLPKLTRPIIPVDPKDKPNPNIKFDDNVRSDDNLTLADRDKELELHLYKYIGNLSGDKTESSTENQTDLAFDENVQPTDAEEMKAASKEHLNTLDTEDSNNDETQGSYNSEEEQTTAPESEPEPVNDEDPNLL
;
A
#
# COMPACT_ATOMS: atom_id res chain seq x y z
N MET A 1 -19.37 -69.44 5.18
CA MET A 1 -20.37 -68.71 4.38
C MET A 1 -21.07 -67.69 5.27
N PRO A 2 -21.34 -66.44 4.86
CA PRO A 2 -20.92 -65.76 3.63
C PRO A 2 -19.86 -64.67 3.90
N THR A 3 -18.71 -64.77 3.22
CA THR A 3 -17.59 -63.82 3.17
C THR A 3 -17.71 -62.84 1.99
N ASN A 4 -18.91 -62.68 1.40
CA ASN A 4 -19.10 -62.00 0.12
C ASN A 4 -19.51 -60.51 0.20
N SER A 5 -19.66 -59.95 1.41
CA SER A 5 -19.98 -58.52 1.58
C SER A 5 -18.74 -57.64 1.43
N LEU A 6 -17.66 -58.00 2.13
CA LEU A 6 -16.40 -57.23 2.13
C LEU A 6 -15.71 -57.24 0.78
N THR A 7 -15.68 -58.37 0.07
CA THR A 7 -15.11 -58.46 -1.28
C THR A 7 -15.95 -57.71 -2.32
N LYS A 8 -17.27 -57.66 -2.17
CA LYS A 8 -18.13 -56.82 -3.03
C LYS A 8 -17.91 -55.34 -2.75
N LEU A 9 -17.81 -54.92 -1.49
CA LEU A 9 -17.47 -53.55 -1.11
C LEU A 9 -16.07 -53.16 -1.61
N PHE A 10 -15.09 -54.07 -1.48
CA PHE A 10 -13.74 -53.84 -1.98
C PHE A 10 -13.70 -53.77 -3.52
N LEU A 11 -14.39 -54.67 -4.23
CA LEU A 11 -14.45 -54.66 -5.69
C LEU A 11 -15.26 -53.48 -6.25
N VAL A 12 -16.33 -53.05 -5.58
CA VAL A 12 -17.09 -51.84 -5.94
C VAL A 12 -16.26 -50.58 -5.66
N SER A 13 -15.49 -50.55 -4.56
CA SER A 13 -14.56 -49.44 -4.26
C SER A 13 -13.35 -49.41 -5.20
N LEU A 14 -12.81 -50.57 -5.60
CA LEU A 14 -11.71 -50.64 -6.58
C LEU A 14 -12.20 -50.32 -7.98
N SER A 15 -13.39 -50.77 -8.39
CA SER A 15 -13.95 -50.44 -9.70
C SER A 15 -14.34 -48.96 -9.80
N THR A 16 -14.86 -48.34 -8.73
CA THR A 16 -15.06 -46.87 -8.69
C THR A 16 -13.74 -46.09 -8.69
N PHE A 17 -12.69 -46.57 -8.01
CA PHE A 17 -11.33 -45.98 -8.08
C PHE A 17 -10.62 -46.20 -9.42
N SER A 18 -10.91 -47.30 -10.11
CA SER A 18 -10.28 -47.64 -11.40
C SER A 18 -10.98 -46.93 -12.56
N VAL A 19 -12.30 -46.77 -12.51
CA VAL A 19 -13.07 -46.09 -13.56
C VAL A 19 -12.78 -44.58 -13.56
N SER A 20 -12.58 -43.97 -12.39
CA SER A 20 -12.17 -42.56 -12.28
C SER A 20 -10.71 -42.28 -12.68
N GLN A 21 -9.88 -43.32 -12.88
CA GLN A 21 -8.55 -43.19 -13.48
C GLN A 21 -8.51 -43.50 -14.99
N VAL A 22 -9.58 -44.08 -15.55
CA VAL A 22 -9.66 -44.51 -16.96
C VAL A 22 -10.61 -43.63 -17.79
N TRP A 23 -11.60 -42.99 -17.17
CA TRP A 23 -12.41 -41.94 -17.79
C TRP A 23 -11.90 -40.58 -17.29
N GLY A 24 -11.64 -39.66 -18.22
CA GLY A 24 -11.24 -38.29 -17.88
C GLY A 24 -12.28 -37.59 -17.00
N LYS A 25 -11.95 -36.37 -16.52
CA LYS A 25 -12.88 -35.55 -15.74
C LYS A 25 -14.23 -35.41 -16.46
N GLU A 26 -15.33 -35.40 -15.72
CA GLU A 26 -16.64 -35.26 -16.32
C GLU A 26 -16.84 -33.85 -16.89
N TYR A 27 -17.52 -33.71 -18.02
CA TYR A 27 -17.92 -32.41 -18.53
C TYR A 27 -18.99 -31.80 -17.63
N PHE A 28 -18.81 -30.54 -17.23
CA PHE A 28 -19.79 -29.86 -16.38
C PHE A 28 -21.11 -29.62 -17.14
N ASN A 29 -22.18 -30.24 -16.65
CA ASN A 29 -23.52 -30.21 -17.27
C ASN A 29 -24.47 -29.16 -16.66
N GLY A 30 -23.96 -28.28 -15.80
CA GLY A 30 -24.74 -27.22 -15.14
C GLY A 30 -25.35 -27.59 -13.80
N LEU A 31 -25.07 -28.78 -13.27
CA LEU A 31 -25.50 -29.21 -11.92
C LEU A 31 -24.29 -29.52 -11.05
N PHE A 32 -24.27 -28.94 -9.84
CA PHE A 32 -23.24 -29.22 -8.85
C PHE A 32 -23.58 -30.47 -8.04
N ASN A 33 -22.56 -31.25 -7.67
CA ASN A 33 -22.73 -32.30 -6.66
C ASN A 33 -23.04 -31.67 -5.28
N GLN A 34 -23.61 -32.46 -4.36
CA GLN A 34 -24.05 -31.94 -3.06
C GLN A 34 -22.93 -31.24 -2.27
N GLN A 35 -21.71 -31.79 -2.33
CA GLN A 35 -20.56 -31.20 -1.65
C GLN A 35 -20.24 -29.79 -2.17
N LEU A 36 -20.24 -29.58 -3.49
CA LEU A 36 -20.00 -28.28 -4.11
C LEU A 36 -21.15 -27.31 -3.84
N THR A 37 -22.39 -27.80 -3.82
CA THR A 37 -23.56 -27.00 -3.43
C THR A 37 -23.44 -26.51 -1.99
N ASP A 38 -23.10 -27.38 -1.04
CA ASP A 38 -22.95 -27.02 0.38
C ASP A 38 -21.85 -25.96 0.57
N ILE A 39 -20.69 -26.14 -0.07
CA ILE A 39 -19.59 -25.17 -0.01
C ILE A 39 -19.99 -23.83 -0.65
N LEU A 40 -20.73 -23.85 -1.76
CA LEU A 40 -21.20 -22.63 -2.43
C LEU A 40 -22.19 -21.87 -1.53
N GLN A 41 -23.14 -22.58 -0.92
CA GLN A 41 -24.12 -22.01 0.02
C GLN A 41 -23.42 -21.38 1.23
N CYS A 42 -22.43 -22.05 1.82
CA CYS A 42 -21.62 -21.47 2.89
C CYS A 42 -20.94 -20.16 2.46
N ASN A 43 -20.41 -20.10 1.24
CA ASN A 43 -19.79 -18.88 0.71
C ASN A 43 -20.81 -17.75 0.51
N PHE A 44 -22.01 -18.04 0.00
CA PHE A 44 -23.07 -17.04 -0.11
C PHE A 44 -23.49 -16.51 1.28
N ILE A 45 -23.72 -17.39 2.25
CA ILE A 45 -24.09 -16.96 3.61
C ILE A 45 -22.99 -16.07 4.20
N SER A 46 -21.72 -16.47 4.06
CA SER A 46 -20.57 -15.68 4.54
C SER A 46 -20.44 -14.32 3.83
N TYR A 47 -20.78 -14.26 2.55
CA TYR A 47 -20.74 -13.02 1.76
C TYR A 47 -21.84 -12.04 2.16
N TYR A 48 -23.10 -12.49 2.16
CA TYR A 48 -24.25 -11.63 2.50
C TYR A 48 -24.24 -11.19 3.97
N ASN A 49 -23.61 -11.97 4.86
CA ASN A 49 -23.41 -11.64 6.28
C ASN A 49 -21.95 -11.25 6.56
N SER A 50 -21.34 -10.46 5.69
CA SER A 50 -19.98 -9.97 5.93
C SER A 50 -19.91 -8.94 7.06
N LYS A 51 -20.98 -8.15 7.25
CA LYS A 51 -21.12 -7.12 8.29
C LYS A 51 -22.12 -7.55 9.39
N PRO A 52 -21.96 -7.04 10.63
CA PRO A 52 -22.97 -7.22 11.66
C PRO A 52 -24.29 -6.55 11.25
N GLY A 53 -25.43 -7.21 11.49
CA GLY A 53 -26.75 -6.72 11.10
C GLY A 53 -27.60 -7.71 10.29
N GLY A 54 -27.04 -8.86 9.91
CA GLY A 54 -27.72 -9.89 9.13
C GLY A 54 -27.46 -9.77 7.62
N PRO A 55 -28.13 -10.59 6.79
CA PRO A 55 -27.89 -10.61 5.35
C PRO A 55 -28.40 -9.31 4.72
N ASN A 56 -27.60 -8.70 3.84
CA ASN A 56 -27.94 -7.42 3.19
C ASN A 56 -28.34 -7.61 1.70
N PRO A 57 -29.55 -7.21 1.27
CA PRO A 57 -29.97 -7.35 -0.13
C PRO A 57 -29.16 -6.50 -1.12
N ASP A 58 -28.53 -5.41 -0.68
CA ASP A 58 -27.74 -4.52 -1.57
C ASP A 58 -26.39 -5.14 -1.98
N GLU A 59 -26.06 -6.31 -1.44
CA GLU A 59 -24.81 -7.03 -1.73
C GLU A 59 -24.90 -7.89 -2.99
N PHE A 60 -26.03 -7.95 -3.71
CA PHE A 60 -26.17 -8.83 -4.87
C PHE A 60 -25.12 -8.54 -5.98
N LEU A 61 -24.34 -9.56 -6.34
CA LEU A 61 -23.40 -9.52 -7.46
C LEU A 61 -24.06 -10.10 -8.72
N ASN A 62 -23.97 -9.40 -9.85
CA ASN A 62 -24.49 -9.86 -11.13
C ASN A 62 -23.36 -10.44 -11.97
N PHE A 63 -23.26 -11.77 -12.01
CA PHE A 63 -22.13 -12.45 -12.65
C PHE A 63 -22.18 -12.43 -14.18
N VAL A 64 -23.35 -12.16 -14.76
CA VAL A 64 -23.59 -12.24 -16.21
C VAL A 64 -23.36 -10.88 -16.87
N GLU A 65 -24.01 -9.84 -16.35
CA GLU A 65 -23.95 -8.49 -16.93
C GLU A 65 -22.71 -7.72 -16.48
N GLU A 66 -22.19 -8.02 -15.29
CA GLU A 66 -20.99 -7.40 -14.70
C GLU A 66 -19.93 -8.49 -14.40
N PRO A 67 -19.23 -9.02 -15.43
CA PRO A 67 -18.34 -10.18 -15.29
C PRO A 67 -17.17 -9.95 -14.33
N GLU A 68 -16.77 -8.69 -14.09
CA GLU A 68 -15.77 -8.35 -13.08
C GLU A 68 -16.19 -8.75 -11.65
N GLN A 69 -17.49 -8.73 -11.36
CA GLN A 69 -18.03 -9.11 -10.05
C GLN A 69 -17.91 -10.62 -9.81
N LEU A 70 -18.06 -11.43 -10.86
CA LEU A 70 -17.78 -12.87 -10.78
C LEU A 70 -16.32 -13.10 -10.43
N TYR A 71 -15.41 -12.36 -11.07
CA TYR A 71 -13.98 -12.57 -10.87
C TYR A 71 -13.56 -12.23 -9.46
N TRP A 72 -14.10 -11.13 -8.95
CA TRP A 72 -13.91 -10.71 -7.58
C TRP A 72 -14.46 -11.73 -6.58
N PHE A 73 -15.66 -12.27 -6.81
CA PHE A 73 -16.25 -13.29 -5.94
C PHE A 73 -15.44 -14.58 -5.94
N VAL A 74 -14.94 -14.95 -7.12
CA VAL A 74 -14.06 -16.11 -7.28
C VAL A 74 -12.76 -15.90 -6.49
N GLU A 75 -12.13 -14.74 -6.61
CA GLU A 75 -10.88 -14.41 -5.92
C GLU A 75 -11.03 -14.32 -4.39
N ASN A 76 -12.10 -13.71 -3.89
CA ASN A 76 -12.27 -13.40 -2.46
C ASN A 76 -12.98 -14.51 -1.66
N TYR A 77 -13.82 -15.32 -2.31
CA TYR A 77 -14.64 -16.35 -1.66
C TYR A 77 -14.38 -17.76 -2.20
N LEU A 78 -14.46 -17.98 -3.53
CA LEU A 78 -14.43 -19.36 -4.07
C LEU A 78 -13.02 -19.97 -4.16
N ALA A 79 -11.97 -19.16 -4.33
CA ALA A 79 -10.56 -19.57 -4.39
C ALA A 79 -9.91 -19.66 -3.01
N VAL A 80 -10.52 -19.07 -1.99
CA VAL A 80 -9.96 -18.93 -0.64
C VAL A 80 -10.46 -20.07 0.25
N PRO A 81 -9.64 -20.59 1.19
CA PRO A 81 -10.14 -21.55 2.16
C PRO A 81 -11.28 -20.94 2.97
N PHE A 82 -12.43 -21.60 3.02
CA PHE A 82 -13.59 -21.10 3.72
C PHE A 82 -13.29 -20.88 5.22
N SER A 83 -13.61 -19.69 5.70
CA SER A 83 -13.51 -19.27 7.10
C SER A 83 -14.82 -18.60 7.51
N VAL A 84 -15.28 -18.93 8.72
CA VAL A 84 -16.51 -18.37 9.29
C VAL A 84 -16.24 -16.92 9.70
N PRO A 85 -17.10 -15.95 9.33
CA PRO A 85 -17.02 -14.58 9.82
C PRO A 85 -17.01 -14.55 11.36
N PRO A 86 -16.15 -13.72 12.01
CA PRO A 86 -15.99 -13.74 13.47
C PRO A 86 -17.30 -13.57 14.23
N HIS A 87 -18.18 -12.68 13.77
CA HIS A 87 -19.46 -12.41 14.41
C HIS A 87 -20.50 -13.54 14.25
N LEU A 88 -20.32 -14.44 13.27
CA LEU A 88 -21.17 -15.64 13.10
C LEU A 88 -20.61 -16.85 13.85
N SER A 89 -19.35 -16.80 14.31
CA SER A 89 -18.68 -17.96 14.92
C SER A 89 -19.24 -18.37 16.29
N ALA A 90 -19.85 -17.42 17.03
CA ALA A 90 -20.35 -17.66 18.37
C ALA A 90 -21.82 -18.12 18.43
N ASN A 91 -22.65 -17.79 17.42
CA ASN A 91 -24.10 -17.99 17.40
C ASN A 91 -24.63 -18.29 15.98
N SER A 92 -24.09 -19.26 15.24
CA SER A 92 -24.65 -19.60 13.93
C SER A 92 -25.67 -20.73 13.99
N ASP A 93 -26.87 -20.49 13.48
CA ASP A 93 -27.87 -21.52 13.14
C ASP A 93 -27.41 -22.44 11.98
N HIS A 94 -26.23 -22.17 11.41
CA HIS A 94 -25.66 -22.87 10.27
C HIS A 94 -24.60 -23.90 10.67
N ASN A 95 -24.65 -25.08 10.05
CA ASN A 95 -23.60 -26.10 10.19
C ASN A 95 -22.44 -25.84 9.22
N TRP A 96 -21.34 -25.28 9.72
CA TRP A 96 -20.15 -24.97 8.90
C TRP A 96 -19.22 -26.15 8.63
N GLY A 97 -19.40 -27.27 9.35
CA GLY A 97 -18.51 -28.44 9.28
C GLY A 97 -18.15 -28.91 7.87
N PRO A 98 -19.12 -29.00 6.93
CA PRO A 98 -18.86 -29.43 5.54
C PRO A 98 -17.95 -28.49 4.74
N CYS A 99 -17.87 -27.22 5.11
CA CYS A 99 -17.27 -26.14 4.33
C CYS A 99 -15.87 -25.74 4.82
N LEU A 100 -15.60 -25.87 6.11
CA LEU A 100 -14.38 -25.37 6.76
C LEU A 100 -13.08 -25.77 6.02
N LYS A 101 -12.25 -24.76 5.73
CA LYS A 101 -10.92 -24.90 5.08
C LYS A 101 -10.94 -25.49 3.67
N LYS A 102 -12.10 -25.69 3.05
CA LYS A 102 -12.21 -26.11 1.64
C LYS A 102 -12.24 -24.89 0.72
N LYS A 103 -11.76 -25.08 -0.51
CA LYS A 103 -11.80 -24.09 -1.60
C LYS A 103 -12.77 -24.59 -2.66
N TRP A 104 -13.77 -23.80 -3.02
CA TRP A 104 -14.81 -24.24 -3.95
C TRP A 104 -14.25 -24.53 -5.34
N ILE A 105 -13.43 -23.63 -5.89
CA ILE A 105 -12.84 -23.80 -7.24
C ILE A 105 -11.99 -25.07 -7.32
N TYR A 106 -11.23 -25.36 -6.26
CA TYR A 106 -10.35 -26.53 -6.23
C TYR A 106 -11.14 -27.82 -6.28
N GLU A 107 -12.20 -27.93 -5.48
CA GLU A 107 -13.10 -29.10 -5.50
C GLU A 107 -13.84 -29.19 -6.85
N PHE A 108 -14.24 -28.05 -7.42
CA PHE A 108 -14.95 -27.99 -8.71
C PHE A 108 -14.07 -28.51 -9.86
N LEU A 109 -12.83 -28.00 -9.97
CA LEU A 109 -11.89 -28.41 -11.02
C LEU A 109 -11.26 -29.78 -10.78
N LYS A 110 -11.40 -30.35 -9.59
CA LYS A 110 -11.05 -31.75 -9.32
C LYS A 110 -12.08 -32.70 -9.93
N GLU A 111 -13.36 -32.35 -9.82
CA GLU A 111 -14.49 -33.16 -10.29
C GLU A 111 -14.73 -33.00 -11.79
N TYR A 112 -14.73 -31.77 -12.30
CA TYR A 112 -15.14 -31.46 -13.67
C TYR A 112 -14.00 -30.96 -14.55
N GLU A 113 -14.11 -31.20 -15.86
CA GLU A 113 -13.32 -30.49 -16.86
C GLU A 113 -13.71 -29.00 -16.86
N LYS A 114 -12.73 -28.11 -17.09
CA LYS A 114 -12.94 -26.66 -17.02
C LYS A 114 -13.99 -26.22 -18.07
N PRO A 115 -15.18 -25.73 -17.65
CA PRO A 115 -16.20 -25.30 -18.59
C PRO A 115 -15.86 -23.93 -19.20
N ASP A 116 -16.64 -23.53 -20.21
CA ASP A 116 -16.69 -22.13 -20.62
C ASP A 116 -17.13 -21.26 -19.44
N LEU A 117 -16.47 -20.11 -19.31
CA LEU A 117 -16.66 -19.20 -18.21
C LEU A 117 -18.04 -18.55 -18.23
N SER A 118 -18.54 -18.22 -19.42
CA SER A 118 -19.87 -17.64 -19.59
C SER A 118 -20.96 -18.61 -19.10
N TYR A 119 -20.77 -19.90 -19.39
CA TYR A 119 -21.67 -20.96 -18.93
C TYR A 119 -21.62 -21.12 -17.41
N LEU A 120 -20.42 -21.12 -16.80
CA LEU A 120 -20.28 -21.18 -15.35
C LEU A 120 -20.89 -19.95 -14.66
N ALA A 121 -20.70 -18.75 -15.23
CA ALA A 121 -21.27 -17.51 -14.73
C ALA A 121 -22.80 -17.59 -14.64
N ASN A 122 -23.46 -18.05 -15.71
CA ASN A 122 -24.91 -18.24 -15.73
C ASN A 122 -25.41 -19.22 -14.66
N VAL A 123 -24.67 -20.32 -14.43
CA VAL A 123 -25.06 -21.31 -13.42
C VAL A 123 -24.90 -20.74 -12.00
N LEU A 124 -23.77 -20.09 -11.71
CA LEU A 124 -23.54 -19.46 -10.40
C LEU A 124 -24.53 -18.31 -10.13
N ASP A 125 -24.88 -17.52 -11.16
CA ASP A 125 -25.86 -16.44 -11.06
C ASP A 125 -27.26 -17.01 -10.74
N LYS A 126 -27.64 -18.11 -11.37
CA LYS A 126 -28.90 -18.82 -11.08
C LYS A 126 -28.96 -19.34 -9.65
N GLU A 127 -27.88 -19.95 -9.16
CA GLU A 127 -27.79 -20.41 -7.77
C GLU A 127 -27.85 -19.23 -6.79
N GLN A 128 -27.15 -18.13 -7.08
CA GLN A 128 -27.22 -16.92 -6.27
C GLN A 128 -28.62 -16.31 -6.25
N ARG A 129 -29.30 -16.19 -7.39
CA ARG A 129 -30.69 -15.69 -7.45
C ARG A 129 -31.65 -16.58 -6.67
N THR A 130 -31.43 -17.89 -6.69
CA THR A 130 -32.21 -18.84 -5.88
C THR A 130 -31.98 -18.60 -4.40
N TYR A 131 -30.72 -18.46 -3.96
CA TYR A 131 -30.38 -18.08 -2.59
C TYR A 131 -30.98 -16.73 -2.18
N PHE A 132 -30.87 -15.72 -3.05
CA PHE A 132 -31.37 -14.36 -2.83
C PHE A 132 -32.89 -14.36 -2.63
N LYS A 133 -33.63 -15.04 -3.50
CA LYS A 133 -35.08 -15.18 -3.40
C LYS A 133 -35.51 -15.89 -2.11
N ASN A 134 -34.78 -16.93 -1.72
CA ASN A 134 -35.07 -17.67 -0.49
C ASN A 134 -34.79 -16.84 0.78
N THR A 135 -33.82 -15.92 0.73
CA THR A 135 -33.38 -15.13 1.88
C THR A 135 -34.17 -13.82 2.02
N PHE A 136 -34.42 -13.13 0.91
CA PHE A 136 -35.00 -11.78 0.88
C PHE A 136 -36.44 -11.72 0.32
N GLY A 137 -37.00 -12.86 -0.08
CA GLY A 137 -38.36 -12.95 -0.58
C GLY A 137 -38.53 -12.32 -1.97
N GLY A 138 -39.49 -11.40 -2.10
CA GLY A 138 -39.90 -10.78 -3.36
C GLY A 138 -39.09 -9.57 -3.82
N LYS A 139 -37.96 -9.24 -3.16
CA LYS A 139 -37.08 -8.15 -3.61
C LYS A 139 -36.40 -8.52 -4.92
N GLU A 140 -36.29 -7.58 -5.84
CA GLU A 140 -35.51 -7.79 -7.07
C GLU A 140 -34.02 -7.64 -6.78
N PRO A 141 -33.18 -8.54 -7.31
CA PRO A 141 -31.74 -8.44 -7.19
C PRO A 141 -31.21 -7.31 -8.08
N VAL A 142 -30.47 -6.37 -7.49
CA VAL A 142 -29.83 -5.24 -8.19
C VAL A 142 -28.33 -5.44 -8.16
N ALA A 143 -27.67 -5.29 -9.30
CA ALA A 143 -26.21 -5.40 -9.37
C ALA A 143 -25.54 -4.28 -8.55
N LYS A 144 -24.33 -4.52 -8.06
CA LYS A 144 -23.54 -3.44 -7.47
C LYS A 144 -23.05 -2.43 -8.50
N TYR A 145 -22.77 -1.22 -8.02
CA TYR A 145 -22.39 -0.07 -8.84
C TYR A 145 -20.89 0.23 -8.77
N ALA A 146 -20.36 0.78 -9.86
CA ALA A 146 -19.16 1.60 -9.83
C ALA A 146 -19.54 3.02 -9.43
N THR A 147 -18.79 3.63 -8.52
CA THR A 147 -19.05 4.99 -8.03
C THR A 147 -18.01 5.99 -8.50
N PHE A 148 -18.50 7.13 -8.99
CA PHE A 148 -17.69 8.28 -9.33
C PHE A 148 -18.06 9.42 -8.40
N GLU A 149 -17.06 9.97 -7.73
CA GLU A 149 -17.22 11.09 -6.84
C GLU A 149 -17.12 12.39 -7.63
N VAL A 150 -18.11 13.26 -7.50
CA VAL A 150 -18.09 14.62 -8.06
C VAL A 150 -18.56 15.62 -7.00
N LYS A 151 -17.83 16.72 -6.87
CA LYS A 151 -18.10 17.76 -5.86
C LYS A 151 -18.52 19.10 -6.50
N GLU A 152 -17.91 19.42 -7.64
CA GLU A 152 -17.85 20.78 -8.16
C GLU A 152 -18.25 20.89 -9.64
N PHE A 153 -18.90 22.00 -9.97
CA PHE A 153 -19.07 22.52 -11.32
C PHE A 153 -18.28 23.84 -11.43
N ASP A 154 -17.27 23.88 -12.29
CA ASP A 154 -16.25 24.93 -12.33
C ASP A 154 -15.68 25.21 -10.92
N SER A 155 -16.06 26.33 -10.29
CA SER A 155 -15.67 26.74 -8.94
C SER A 155 -16.80 26.68 -7.91
N TYR A 156 -17.97 26.16 -8.29
CA TYR A 156 -19.17 26.12 -7.46
C TYR A 156 -19.44 24.69 -6.98
N CYS A 157 -19.91 24.54 -5.75
CA CYS A 157 -20.36 23.24 -5.25
C CYS A 157 -21.66 22.81 -5.95
N ILE A 158 -21.74 21.54 -6.34
CA ILE A 158 -22.98 20.94 -6.88
C ILE A 158 -24.03 20.78 -5.77
N LEU A 159 -23.57 20.32 -4.61
CA LEU A 159 -24.38 20.22 -3.40
C LEU A 159 -24.16 21.46 -2.51
N PRO A 160 -25.16 21.87 -1.71
CA PRO A 160 -25.01 22.98 -0.76
C PRO A 160 -23.76 22.80 0.12
N PRO A 161 -22.89 23.81 0.26
CA PRO A 161 -21.62 23.68 0.96
C PRO A 161 -21.77 23.59 2.48
N LEU A 162 -20.80 22.92 3.12
CA LEU A 162 -20.56 23.04 4.56
C LEU A 162 -19.65 24.25 4.80
N VAL A 163 -20.09 25.16 5.67
CA VAL A 163 -19.27 26.28 6.13
C VAL A 163 -18.49 25.82 7.36
N GLN A 164 -17.16 25.83 7.27
CA GLN A 164 -16.27 25.63 8.42
C GLN A 164 -15.53 26.91 8.73
N THR A 165 -15.40 27.26 10.00
CA THR A 165 -14.72 28.47 10.44
C THR A 165 -13.51 28.15 11.31
N ASN A 166 -12.63 29.12 11.49
CA ASN A 166 -11.59 29.08 12.52
C ASN A 166 -12.03 29.78 13.83
N ILE A 167 -13.32 30.09 13.96
CA ILE A 167 -13.90 30.80 15.11
C ILE A 167 -14.35 29.76 16.14
N LYS A 168 -13.85 29.84 17.37
CA LYS A 168 -14.23 28.90 18.44
C LYS A 168 -15.63 29.21 18.97
N SER A 169 -16.44 28.17 19.18
CA SER A 169 -17.73 28.31 19.86
C SER A 169 -17.52 28.69 21.32
N LYS A 170 -18.42 29.50 21.88
CA LYS A 170 -18.41 29.87 23.31
C LYS A 170 -18.89 28.72 24.20
N ASP A 171 -19.72 27.83 23.67
CA ASP A 171 -20.39 26.75 24.43
C ASP A 171 -19.78 25.37 24.20
N ASN A 172 -19.12 25.16 23.05
CA ASN A 172 -18.41 23.92 22.72
C ASN A 172 -16.93 24.21 22.41
N LYS A 173 -16.01 23.35 22.85
CA LYS A 173 -14.57 23.47 22.54
C LYS A 173 -14.20 23.34 21.05
N GLY A 174 -15.18 23.23 20.15
CA GLY A 174 -15.02 23.11 18.70
C GLY A 174 -15.14 24.44 17.96
N TYR A 175 -14.76 24.42 16.68
CA TYR A 175 -14.98 25.55 15.77
C TYR A 175 -16.44 25.62 15.31
N LEU A 176 -16.94 26.83 15.08
CA LEU A 176 -18.28 27.04 14.53
C LEU A 176 -18.34 26.49 13.11
N SER A 177 -19.39 25.76 12.80
CA SER A 177 -19.68 25.27 11.45
C SER A 177 -21.18 25.11 11.26
N PHE A 178 -21.65 25.26 10.02
CA PHE A 178 -23.03 24.95 9.67
C PHE A 178 -23.15 24.47 8.22
N GLN A 179 -24.11 23.60 7.98
CA GLN A 179 -24.44 23.11 6.65
C GLN A 179 -25.47 24.05 6.02
N MET A 180 -25.15 24.60 4.84
CA MET A 180 -26.12 25.35 4.05
C MET A 180 -27.21 24.40 3.54
N ASP A 181 -28.46 24.85 3.54
CA ASP A 181 -29.51 24.20 2.77
C ASP A 181 -29.61 24.79 1.34
N LYS A 182 -30.57 24.31 0.56
CA LYS A 182 -30.75 24.75 -0.84
C LYS A 182 -31.05 26.26 -0.91
N THR A 183 -31.86 26.78 0.01
CA THR A 183 -32.24 28.19 0.06
C THR A 183 -31.08 29.09 0.50
N ASP A 184 -30.33 28.67 1.52
CA ASP A 184 -29.13 29.35 1.98
C ASP A 184 -28.11 29.46 0.84
N TYR A 185 -27.89 28.36 0.11
CA TYR A 185 -26.90 28.34 -0.97
C TYR A 185 -27.34 29.18 -2.17
N GLN A 186 -28.64 29.19 -2.50
CA GLN A 186 -29.19 30.08 -3.52
C GLN A 186 -28.91 31.55 -3.19
N MET A 187 -29.24 31.98 -1.96
CA MET A 187 -28.95 33.35 -1.51
C MET A 187 -27.45 33.65 -1.59
N TYR A 188 -26.59 32.72 -1.18
CA TYR A 188 -25.14 32.90 -1.28
C TYR A 188 -24.66 33.12 -2.74
N LEU A 189 -25.24 32.41 -3.71
CA LEU A 189 -24.86 32.49 -5.13
C LEU A 189 -25.39 33.73 -5.87
N GLU A 190 -26.42 34.40 -5.36
CA GLU A 190 -26.97 35.62 -5.98
C GLU A 190 -25.94 36.76 -6.08
N MET A 191 -24.96 36.79 -5.17
CA MET A 191 -23.95 37.83 -5.10
C MET A 191 -22.66 37.41 -5.83
N ASN A 192 -22.44 37.99 -7.01
CA ASN A 192 -21.21 37.80 -7.81
C ASN A 192 -20.04 38.66 -7.26
N GLY A 193 -19.60 38.40 -6.03
CA GLY A 193 -18.52 39.10 -5.34
C GLY A 193 -17.47 38.18 -4.71
N ASN A 194 -16.60 38.72 -3.86
CA ASN A 194 -15.70 37.91 -3.04
C ASN A 194 -16.48 37.08 -2.01
N LYS A 195 -15.86 36.02 -1.49
CA LYS A 195 -16.49 35.07 -0.53
C LYS A 195 -17.15 35.77 0.65
N LEU A 196 -16.50 36.82 1.17
CA LEU A 196 -17.01 37.60 2.30
C LEU A 196 -18.26 38.42 1.96
N SER A 197 -18.34 39.02 0.77
CA SER A 197 -19.54 39.75 0.33
C SER A 197 -20.73 38.81 0.15
N ALA A 198 -20.51 37.63 -0.42
CA ALA A 198 -21.55 36.60 -0.55
C ALA A 198 -22.03 36.10 0.83
N MET A 199 -21.12 35.92 1.79
CA MET A 199 -21.47 35.57 3.17
C MET A 199 -22.23 36.70 3.89
N ASN A 200 -21.88 37.96 3.62
CA ASN A 200 -22.62 39.10 4.16
C ASN A 200 -24.05 39.18 3.59
N HIS A 201 -24.20 38.98 2.29
CA HIS A 201 -25.52 38.92 1.64
C HIS A 201 -26.36 37.77 2.19
N LEU A 202 -25.76 36.58 2.37
CA LEU A 202 -26.40 35.45 3.03
C LEU A 202 -26.88 35.82 4.44
N TYR A 203 -26.00 36.38 5.27
CA TYR A 203 -26.34 36.81 6.63
C TYR A 203 -27.52 37.81 6.65
N THR A 204 -27.53 38.80 5.74
CA THR A 204 -28.59 39.82 5.71
C THR A 204 -29.95 39.26 5.35
N ASN A 205 -30.01 38.21 4.52
CA ASN A 205 -31.26 37.66 3.99
C ASN A 205 -31.72 36.36 4.69
N MET A 206 -30.86 35.75 5.50
CA MET A 206 -31.20 34.54 6.25
C MET A 206 -32.21 34.82 7.38
N GLU A 207 -33.14 33.89 7.60
CA GLU A 207 -34.06 33.93 8.74
C GLU A 207 -33.32 33.75 10.08
N HIS A 208 -33.89 34.25 11.18
CA HIS A 208 -33.29 34.10 12.51
C HIS A 208 -33.19 32.62 12.90
N SER A 209 -31.95 32.14 13.01
CA SER A 209 -31.60 30.76 13.35
C SER A 209 -30.17 30.70 13.91
N GLU A 210 -29.78 29.56 14.49
CA GLU A 210 -28.40 29.30 14.93
C GLU A 210 -27.39 29.44 13.77
N LYS A 211 -27.80 29.12 12.53
CA LYS A 211 -26.97 29.33 11.32
C LYS A 211 -26.63 30.80 11.10
N LYS A 212 -27.61 31.70 11.33
CA LYS A 212 -27.45 33.15 11.16
C LYS A 212 -26.46 33.73 12.15
N GLU A 213 -26.43 33.23 13.39
CA GLU A 213 -25.45 33.65 14.40
C GLU A 213 -24.02 33.27 14.00
N ILE A 214 -23.83 32.11 13.38
CA ILE A 214 -22.53 31.70 12.83
C ILE A 214 -22.14 32.57 11.64
N ALA A 215 -23.06 32.82 10.70
CA ALA A 215 -22.81 33.72 9.57
C ALA A 215 -22.48 35.15 10.04
N GLN A 216 -23.16 35.64 11.08
CA GLN A 216 -22.87 36.92 11.71
C GLN A 216 -21.44 36.98 12.27
N ALA A 217 -21.02 35.95 13.01
CA ALA A 217 -19.67 35.87 13.57
C ALA A 217 -18.59 35.91 12.47
N ILE A 218 -18.85 35.28 11.32
CA ILE A 218 -17.95 35.33 10.16
C ILE A 218 -17.86 36.74 9.57
N VAL A 219 -19.01 37.40 9.36
CA VAL A 219 -19.07 38.76 8.79
C VAL A 219 -18.41 39.78 9.73
N GLU A 220 -18.64 39.67 11.04
CA GLU A 220 -18.04 40.53 12.06
C GLU A 220 -16.53 40.36 12.17
N ALA A 221 -16.00 39.16 11.90
CA ALA A 221 -14.55 38.91 11.87
C ALA A 221 -13.84 39.66 10.72
N ASN A 222 -14.59 40.09 9.68
CA ASN A 222 -14.12 40.88 8.54
C ASN A 222 -12.80 40.37 7.91
N ASN A 223 -12.64 39.05 7.87
CA ASN A 223 -11.46 38.36 7.35
C ASN A 223 -11.93 37.25 6.42
N GLU A 224 -11.53 37.28 5.15
CA GLU A 224 -11.87 36.24 4.17
C GLU A 224 -11.33 34.85 4.57
N ASN A 225 -10.25 34.80 5.35
CA ASN A 225 -9.67 33.56 5.85
C ASN A 225 -10.33 33.04 7.14
N SER A 226 -11.41 33.69 7.60
CA SER A 226 -12.14 33.24 8.80
C SER A 226 -12.99 31.99 8.56
N PHE A 227 -13.26 31.67 7.29
CA PHE A 227 -14.07 30.51 6.92
C PHE A 227 -13.67 29.91 5.58
N GLN A 228 -14.04 28.65 5.41
CA GLN A 228 -13.90 27.90 4.17
C GLN A 228 -15.23 27.24 3.82
N LEU A 229 -15.50 27.16 2.51
CA LEU A 229 -16.60 26.37 1.96
C LEU A 229 -16.06 25.00 1.57
N ILE A 230 -16.69 23.95 2.09
CA ILE A 230 -16.38 22.56 1.77
C ILE A 230 -17.55 21.99 0.98
N CYS A 231 -17.31 21.62 -0.28
CA CYS A 231 -18.34 21.02 -1.13
C CYS A 231 -18.58 19.55 -0.73
N PRO A 232 -19.82 19.16 -0.40
CA PRO A 232 -20.16 17.77 -0.22
C PRO A 232 -20.05 17.00 -1.53
N SER A 233 -19.72 15.71 -1.41
CA SER A 233 -19.58 14.83 -2.56
C SER A 233 -20.92 14.23 -3.00
N TYR A 234 -21.20 14.31 -4.29
CA TYR A 234 -22.22 13.50 -4.94
C TYR A 234 -21.58 12.26 -5.56
N TYR A 235 -22.22 11.10 -5.37
CA TYR A 235 -21.73 9.82 -5.90
C TYR A 235 -22.59 9.36 -7.07
N ILE A 236 -22.04 9.46 -8.29
CA ILE A 236 -22.68 8.93 -9.49
C ILE A 236 -22.52 7.41 -9.47
N LYS A 237 -23.64 6.69 -9.53
CA LYS A 237 -23.71 5.23 -9.52
C LYS A 237 -24.02 4.71 -10.91
N LEU A 238 -23.11 3.91 -11.46
CA LEU A 238 -23.15 3.36 -12.82
C LEU A 238 -22.91 1.84 -12.79
N HIS A 239 -23.64 1.10 -13.62
CA HIS A 239 -23.29 -0.27 -13.97
C HIS A 239 -22.24 -0.24 -15.09
N TYR A 240 -20.98 -0.38 -14.71
CA TYR A 240 -19.88 0.04 -15.56
C TYR A 240 -19.71 -0.79 -16.84
N ASN A 241 -19.84 -2.13 -16.77
CA ASN A 241 -19.66 -2.97 -17.96
C ASN A 241 -20.85 -2.83 -18.93
N THR A 242 -22.05 -2.65 -18.42
CA THR A 242 -23.27 -2.48 -19.25
C THR A 242 -23.39 -1.08 -19.85
N GLU A 243 -23.09 -0.04 -19.08
CA GLU A 243 -23.28 1.36 -19.49
C GLU A 243 -22.04 1.96 -20.17
N CYS A 244 -20.83 1.64 -19.69
CA CYS A 244 -19.62 2.31 -20.17
C CYS A 244 -18.82 1.53 -21.21
N LYS A 245 -18.84 0.20 -21.21
CA LYS A 245 -18.04 -0.58 -22.19
C LYS A 245 -18.31 -0.28 -23.68
N PRO A 246 -19.55 0.06 -24.11
CA PRO A 246 -19.80 0.47 -25.49
C PRO A 246 -19.02 1.75 -25.87
N ASN A 247 -18.77 2.61 -24.88
CA ASN A 247 -18.06 3.88 -25.01
C ASN A 247 -16.64 3.73 -24.48
N SER A 248 -15.64 3.61 -25.37
CA SER A 248 -14.25 3.46 -24.94
C SER A 248 -13.73 4.55 -23.99
N ASN A 249 -14.37 5.72 -23.92
CA ASN A 249 -13.97 6.83 -23.05
C ASN A 249 -14.90 6.99 -21.82
N ILE A 250 -14.31 6.90 -20.62
CA ILE A 250 -15.03 6.99 -19.32
C ILE A 250 -15.78 8.32 -19.17
N LEU A 251 -15.16 9.44 -19.59
CA LEU A 251 -15.77 10.78 -19.46
C LEU A 251 -17.06 10.87 -20.28
N THR A 252 -17.04 10.30 -21.49
CA THR A 252 -18.21 10.27 -22.38
C THR A 252 -19.29 9.36 -21.84
N CYS A 253 -18.94 8.22 -21.23
CA CYS A 253 -19.92 7.38 -20.54
C CYS A 253 -20.67 8.13 -19.43
N ILE A 254 -19.93 8.87 -18.59
CA ILE A 254 -20.53 9.64 -17.49
C ILE A 254 -21.50 10.69 -18.05
N ASP A 255 -21.09 11.40 -19.10
CA ASP A 255 -21.94 12.38 -19.79
C ASP A 255 -23.23 11.73 -20.32
N ASP A 256 -23.13 10.60 -21.04
CA ASP A 256 -24.28 9.90 -21.61
C ASP A 256 -25.24 9.39 -20.53
N HIS A 257 -24.71 8.89 -19.42
CA HIS A 257 -25.51 8.47 -18.27
C HIS A 257 -26.28 9.65 -17.65
N ILE A 258 -25.63 10.80 -17.51
CA ILE A 258 -26.29 12.02 -17.01
C ILE A 258 -27.38 12.43 -17.99
N LYS A 259 -27.12 12.47 -19.30
CA LYS A 259 -28.13 12.81 -20.32
C LYS A 259 -29.35 11.90 -20.22
N ALA A 260 -29.14 10.58 -20.19
CA ALA A 260 -30.22 9.60 -20.10
C ALA A 260 -31.07 9.81 -18.83
N LYS A 261 -30.43 9.94 -17.67
CA LYS A 261 -31.16 10.19 -16.40
C LYS A 261 -31.91 11.52 -16.38
N CYS A 262 -31.38 12.56 -17.00
CA CYS A 262 -32.05 13.86 -17.04
C CYS A 262 -33.24 13.88 -18.01
N LEU A 263 -33.20 13.10 -19.09
CA LEU A 263 -34.26 13.03 -20.09
C LEU A 263 -35.40 12.08 -19.68
N ASP A 264 -35.07 10.96 -19.04
CA ASP A 264 -36.03 9.91 -18.66
C ASP A 264 -36.53 10.01 -17.20
N GLY A 265 -35.99 10.95 -16.42
CA GLY A 265 -36.22 11.05 -14.99
C GLY A 265 -37.63 11.55 -14.61
N VAL A 266 -38.36 10.76 -13.82
CA VAL A 266 -39.47 11.26 -13.00
C VAL A 266 -38.87 11.96 -11.79
N LYS A 267 -39.28 13.20 -11.51
CA LYS A 267 -38.84 13.92 -10.31
C LYS A 267 -39.26 13.14 -9.06
N ASP A 268 -38.26 12.72 -8.29
CA ASP A 268 -38.42 12.15 -6.96
C ASP A 268 -37.89 13.17 -5.95
N ASP A 269 -38.80 13.83 -5.24
CA ASP A 269 -38.45 14.87 -4.27
C ASP A 269 -37.72 14.29 -3.04
N ASP A 270 -37.90 12.99 -2.75
CA ASP A 270 -37.28 12.31 -1.60
C ASP A 270 -35.84 11.85 -1.92
N ASN A 271 -35.53 11.59 -3.20
CA ASN A 271 -34.19 11.22 -3.68
C ASN A 271 -33.80 12.01 -4.94
N PRO A 272 -33.36 13.28 -4.78
CA PRO A 272 -33.02 14.12 -5.92
C PRO A 272 -31.86 13.54 -6.73
N SER A 273 -32.01 13.60 -8.05
CA SER A 273 -30.98 13.16 -8.98
C SER A 273 -29.88 14.22 -9.14
N ILE A 274 -28.75 13.83 -9.75
CA ILE A 274 -27.70 14.78 -10.14
C ILE A 274 -28.24 15.89 -11.05
N CYS A 275 -29.25 15.57 -11.88
CA CYS A 275 -29.91 16.53 -12.76
C CYS A 275 -30.65 17.61 -11.97
N ASP A 276 -31.33 17.23 -10.89
CA ASP A 276 -32.03 18.17 -10.02
C ASP A 276 -31.04 19.10 -9.31
N HIS A 277 -29.90 18.57 -8.87
CA HIS A 277 -28.84 19.38 -8.26
C HIS A 277 -28.20 20.36 -9.25
N LEU A 278 -27.89 19.90 -10.46
CA LEU A 278 -27.32 20.75 -11.52
C LEU A 278 -28.32 21.81 -11.99
N MET A 279 -29.59 21.46 -12.18
CA MET A 279 -30.63 22.44 -12.54
C MET A 279 -30.82 23.50 -11.45
N ASN A 280 -30.84 23.10 -10.17
CA ASN A 280 -30.93 24.06 -9.06
C ASN A 280 -29.71 24.99 -9.03
N LEU A 281 -28.50 24.45 -9.27
CA LEU A 281 -27.30 25.26 -9.37
C LEU A 281 -27.39 26.24 -10.55
N PHE A 282 -27.75 25.76 -11.75
CA PHE A 282 -27.82 26.63 -12.95
C PHE A 282 -28.94 27.65 -12.91
N ASN A 283 -30.06 27.38 -12.24
CA ASN A 283 -31.10 28.37 -11.97
C ASN A 283 -30.59 29.51 -11.06
N SER A 284 -29.58 29.22 -10.23
CA SER A 284 -28.97 30.20 -9.32
C SER A 284 -27.79 30.93 -9.97
N LEU A 285 -27.20 30.31 -11.00
CA LEU A 285 -26.15 30.89 -11.83
C LEU A 285 -26.78 31.62 -13.03
N LYS A 286 -25.95 32.26 -13.87
CA LYS A 286 -26.42 33.08 -15.00
C LYS A 286 -27.14 32.23 -16.06
N ASP A 287 -28.02 32.87 -16.85
CA ASP A 287 -28.82 32.21 -17.91
C ASP A 287 -28.00 31.39 -18.91
N PHE A 288 -26.75 31.77 -19.16
CA PHE A 288 -25.85 31.08 -20.10
C PHE A 288 -25.53 29.63 -19.70
N GLN A 289 -25.39 29.34 -18.41
CA GLN A 289 -25.13 27.98 -17.92
C GLN A 289 -26.34 27.06 -18.18
N LEU A 290 -27.54 27.62 -18.05
CA LEU A 290 -28.79 26.92 -18.29
C LEU A 290 -28.99 26.62 -19.79
N GLU A 291 -28.69 27.58 -20.67
CA GLU A 291 -28.65 27.35 -22.12
C GLU A 291 -27.64 26.28 -22.52
N SER A 292 -26.43 26.34 -21.94
CA SER A 292 -25.36 25.36 -22.20
C SER A 292 -25.76 23.97 -21.71
N PHE A 293 -26.43 23.85 -20.57
CA PHE A 293 -26.92 22.58 -20.07
C PHE A 293 -28.04 22.01 -20.95
N HIS A 294 -29.00 22.83 -21.39
CA HIS A 294 -30.00 22.40 -22.37
C HIS A 294 -29.37 21.93 -23.68
N LYS A 295 -28.34 22.65 -24.16
CA LYS A 295 -27.58 22.25 -25.35
C LYS A 295 -26.84 20.92 -25.11
N PHE A 296 -26.25 20.71 -23.95
CA PHE A 296 -25.61 19.43 -23.57
C PHE A 296 -26.60 18.26 -23.58
N LEU A 297 -27.83 18.44 -23.07
CA LEU A 297 -28.84 17.40 -23.05
C LEU A 297 -29.38 17.03 -24.44
N THR A 298 -29.37 17.98 -25.37
CA THR A 298 -30.01 17.83 -26.70
C THR A 298 -29.03 17.61 -27.85
N THR A 299 -27.74 17.94 -27.66
CA THR A 299 -26.69 17.84 -28.68
C THR A 299 -25.45 17.14 -28.12
N ASP A 300 -24.66 16.54 -29.01
CA ASP A 300 -23.36 15.93 -28.65
C ASP A 300 -22.17 16.88 -28.79
N GLU A 301 -22.44 18.17 -28.99
CA GLU A 301 -21.40 19.19 -29.21
C GLU A 301 -20.69 19.61 -27.91
N LEU A 302 -21.36 19.45 -26.76
CA LEU A 302 -20.82 19.83 -25.46
C LEU A 302 -20.50 18.59 -24.63
N LYS A 303 -19.38 18.66 -23.89
CA LYS A 303 -18.97 17.66 -22.90
C LYS A 303 -18.91 18.32 -21.53
N LEU A 304 -19.56 17.71 -20.55
CA LEU A 304 -19.69 18.22 -19.19
C LEU A 304 -18.56 17.71 -18.29
N THR A 305 -18.26 16.42 -18.36
CA THR A 305 -17.29 15.78 -17.46
C THR A 305 -15.85 16.04 -17.90
N LYS A 306 -15.03 16.54 -16.97
CA LYS A 306 -13.63 16.89 -17.19
C LYS A 306 -12.71 16.21 -16.16
N PRO A 307 -11.52 15.78 -16.58
CA PRO A 307 -10.51 15.26 -15.66
C PRO A 307 -9.81 16.41 -14.94
N ARG A 308 -9.54 16.25 -13.64
CA ARG A 308 -8.69 17.15 -12.86
C ARG A 308 -7.29 16.55 -12.81
N GLY A 309 -6.39 17.07 -13.64
CA GLY A 309 -5.01 16.59 -13.78
C GLY A 309 -4.84 15.28 -14.57
N PRO A 310 -3.60 14.74 -14.64
CA PRO A 310 -3.31 13.47 -15.29
C PRO A 310 -3.83 12.29 -14.46
N TRP A 311 -4.60 11.39 -15.07
CA TRP A 311 -5.05 10.18 -14.39
C TRP A 311 -3.93 9.16 -14.26
N VAL A 312 -3.82 8.58 -13.06
CA VAL A 312 -2.87 7.53 -12.71
C VAL A 312 -3.56 6.16 -12.59
N HIS A 313 -2.86 5.10 -12.96
CA HIS A 313 -3.33 3.74 -12.76
C HIS A 313 -2.97 3.22 -11.35
N PRO A 314 -3.82 2.39 -10.72
CA PRO A 314 -5.12 1.90 -11.21
C PRO A 314 -6.22 2.97 -11.15
N LEU A 315 -7.13 2.95 -12.13
CA LEU A 315 -8.23 3.91 -12.27
C LEU A 315 -9.30 3.75 -11.18
N PHE A 316 -9.58 2.51 -10.80
CA PHE A 316 -10.56 2.17 -9.77
C PHE A 316 -9.90 1.53 -8.57
N HIS A 317 -10.41 1.86 -7.38
CA HIS A 317 -10.19 1.11 -6.17
C HIS A 317 -11.31 0.07 -6.02
N VAL A 318 -10.95 -1.22 -6.11
CA VAL A 318 -11.88 -2.34 -5.91
C VAL A 318 -11.69 -2.85 -4.48
N TYR A 319 -12.75 -2.82 -3.68
CA TYR A 319 -12.68 -3.23 -2.27
C TYR A 319 -12.51 -4.75 -2.18
N ASN A 320 -11.59 -5.23 -1.36
CA ASN A 320 -11.41 -6.65 -1.08
C ASN A 320 -12.19 -7.08 0.17
N ARG A 321 -12.26 -8.40 0.43
CA ARG A 321 -12.95 -8.95 1.61
C ARG A 321 -12.51 -8.35 2.95
N ASN A 322 -11.22 -8.01 3.12
CA ASN A 322 -10.71 -7.43 4.36
C ASN A 322 -11.11 -5.96 4.53
N ASP A 323 -11.31 -5.23 3.43
CA ASP A 323 -11.75 -3.83 3.48
C ASP A 323 -13.17 -3.73 4.04
N HIS A 324 -14.05 -4.67 3.69
CA HIS A 324 -15.40 -4.78 4.27
C HIS A 324 -15.42 -5.10 5.77
N LEU A 325 -14.33 -5.67 6.31
CA LEU A 325 -14.18 -5.98 7.74
C LEU A 325 -13.52 -4.83 8.51
N ASN A 326 -13.01 -3.80 7.84
CA ASN A 326 -12.31 -2.69 8.47
C ASN A 326 -13.29 -1.56 8.85
N PRO A 327 -13.52 -1.29 10.14
CA PRO A 327 -14.48 -0.25 10.56
C PRO A 327 -14.05 1.17 10.17
N LYS A 328 -12.78 1.37 9.81
CA LYS A 328 -12.25 2.68 9.38
C LYS A 328 -12.59 3.02 7.92
N ILE A 329 -12.99 2.03 7.12
CA ILE A 329 -13.32 2.23 5.71
C ILE A 329 -14.84 2.25 5.58
N ASN A 330 -15.40 3.41 5.29
CA ASN A 330 -16.83 3.54 5.05
C ASN A 330 -17.14 3.18 3.58
N ILE A 331 -17.54 1.93 3.34
CA ILE A 331 -17.97 1.44 2.03
C ILE A 331 -19.49 1.51 1.96
N LEU A 332 -20.00 2.24 0.96
CA LEU A 332 -21.43 2.33 0.69
C LEU A 332 -21.98 0.93 0.35
N PRO A 333 -23.16 0.52 0.88
CA PRO A 333 -23.65 -0.85 0.74
C PRO A 333 -23.73 -1.40 -0.70
N ALA A 334 -24.14 -0.56 -1.65
CA ALA A 334 -24.30 -0.96 -3.06
C ALA A 334 -23.04 -0.73 -3.93
N GLU A 335 -21.93 -0.29 -3.33
CA GLU A 335 -20.69 0.04 -4.04
C GLU A 335 -19.80 -1.20 -4.22
N PHE A 336 -19.40 -1.46 -5.46
CA PHE A 336 -18.43 -2.51 -5.80
C PHE A 336 -17.00 -1.96 -5.92
N LYS A 337 -16.85 -0.86 -6.66
CA LYS A 337 -15.58 -0.17 -6.89
C LYS A 337 -15.80 1.33 -6.93
N ARG A 338 -14.80 2.08 -6.48
CA ARG A 338 -14.81 3.55 -6.49
C ARG A 338 -13.73 4.08 -7.42
N PHE A 339 -14.03 5.13 -8.17
CA PHE A 339 -13.01 5.83 -8.94
C PHE A 339 -11.94 6.39 -7.99
N ASN A 340 -10.67 6.14 -8.30
CA ASN A 340 -9.57 6.47 -7.41
C ASN A 340 -9.56 7.98 -7.11
N SER A 341 -9.48 8.39 -5.85
CA SER A 341 -9.51 9.80 -5.46
C SER A 341 -8.38 10.63 -6.06
N LYS A 342 -7.24 9.99 -6.41
CA LYS A 342 -6.13 10.61 -7.15
C LYS A 342 -6.51 11.01 -8.58
N ASN A 343 -7.54 10.37 -9.13
CA ASN A 343 -8.13 10.68 -10.42
C ASN A 343 -9.45 11.43 -10.19
N SER A 344 -9.39 12.72 -9.90
CA SER A 344 -10.61 13.48 -9.66
C SER A 344 -11.27 13.92 -10.97
N ILE A 345 -12.60 14.03 -10.94
CA ILE A 345 -13.41 14.60 -12.01
C ILE A 345 -14.18 15.81 -11.50
N TYR A 346 -14.47 16.73 -12.40
CA TYR A 346 -15.34 17.87 -12.14
C TYR A 346 -16.16 18.17 -13.38
N PHE A 347 -17.19 19.00 -13.23
CA PHE A 347 -18.05 19.41 -14.33
C PHE A 347 -17.69 20.80 -14.83
N SER A 348 -17.63 20.98 -16.15
CA SER A 348 -17.43 22.29 -16.79
C SER A 348 -17.84 22.24 -18.26
N PHE A 349 -18.46 23.31 -18.75
CA PHE A 349 -18.69 23.49 -20.19
C PHE A 349 -17.52 24.17 -20.90
N SER A 350 -16.65 24.86 -20.17
CA SER A 350 -15.62 25.74 -20.76
C SER A 350 -14.23 25.11 -20.81
N ALA A 351 -13.96 24.13 -19.94
CA ALA A 351 -12.66 23.48 -19.89
C ALA A 351 -12.44 22.48 -21.04
N GLU A 352 -11.22 22.44 -21.56
CA GLU A 352 -10.79 21.49 -22.58
C GLU A 352 -10.36 20.15 -21.96
N ILE A 353 -10.46 19.07 -22.73
CA ILE A 353 -9.94 17.75 -22.35
C ILE A 353 -8.55 17.61 -22.98
N PRO A 354 -7.46 17.46 -22.20
CA PRO A 354 -6.12 17.35 -22.77
C PRO A 354 -5.98 16.15 -23.71
N GLU A 355 -5.58 16.39 -24.96
CA GLU A 355 -5.47 15.36 -26.01
C GLU A 355 -4.35 14.34 -25.76
N LYS A 356 -3.38 14.67 -24.89
CA LYS A 356 -2.20 13.85 -24.64
C LYS A 356 -2.51 12.54 -23.90
N TYR A 357 -3.61 12.47 -23.14
CA TYR A 357 -3.92 11.35 -22.26
C TYR A 357 -5.03 10.46 -22.81
N SER A 358 -4.96 9.16 -22.49
CA SER A 358 -6.01 8.19 -22.83
C SER A 358 -6.95 8.02 -21.63
N TYR A 359 -8.21 8.44 -21.76
CA TYR A 359 -9.27 8.26 -20.75
C TYR A 359 -10.05 6.96 -20.96
N VAL A 360 -9.35 5.94 -21.46
CA VAL A 360 -9.91 4.64 -21.82
C VAL A 360 -9.57 3.64 -20.72
N ASP A 361 -10.58 2.94 -20.23
CA ASP A 361 -10.35 1.78 -19.37
C ASP A 361 -9.87 0.61 -20.20
N ASN A 362 -8.57 0.38 -20.12
CA ASN A 362 -7.89 -0.66 -20.86
C ASN A 362 -7.72 -1.93 -20.03
N VAL A 363 -8.29 -2.04 -18.82
CA VAL A 363 -8.10 -3.23 -17.98
C VAL A 363 -8.69 -4.44 -18.71
N PRO A 364 -7.85 -5.39 -19.17
CA PRO A 364 -8.35 -6.54 -19.89
C PRO A 364 -9.07 -7.47 -18.91
N VAL A 365 -10.29 -7.84 -19.25
CA VAL A 365 -11.14 -8.79 -18.52
C VAL A 365 -10.66 -10.23 -18.85
N ASN A 366 -9.36 -10.49 -18.71
CA ASN A 366 -8.72 -11.77 -19.04
C ASN A 366 -8.84 -12.72 -17.84
N PHE A 367 -9.97 -13.41 -17.72
CA PHE A 367 -10.20 -14.38 -16.65
C PHE A 367 -10.15 -15.81 -17.14
N LYS A 368 -9.26 -16.60 -16.53
CA LYS A 368 -9.22 -18.05 -16.67
C LYS A 368 -9.30 -18.63 -15.27
N LEU A 369 -10.29 -19.49 -15.01
CA LEU A 369 -10.39 -20.24 -13.74
C LEU A 369 -9.09 -20.98 -13.38
N SER A 370 -8.34 -21.43 -14.39
CA SER A 370 -7.03 -22.07 -14.23
C SER A 370 -5.93 -21.16 -13.66
N LYS A 371 -6.11 -19.83 -13.65
CA LYS A 371 -5.18 -18.89 -12.97
C LYS A 371 -5.26 -19.06 -11.45
N TYR A 372 -6.45 -19.37 -10.93
CA TYR A 372 -6.72 -19.54 -9.50
C TYR A 372 -6.43 -20.96 -8.99
N THR A 373 -6.13 -21.90 -9.89
CA THR A 373 -5.50 -23.18 -9.50
C THR A 373 -3.99 -23.05 -9.31
N SER A 374 -3.36 -22.02 -9.88
CA SER A 374 -1.90 -21.93 -9.99
C SER A 374 -1.29 -20.60 -9.53
N SER A 375 -1.97 -19.89 -8.62
CA SER A 375 -1.33 -18.72 -8.00
C SER A 375 -0.08 -19.19 -7.23
N VAL A 376 0.99 -18.38 -7.31
CA VAL A 376 2.27 -18.64 -6.62
C VAL A 376 2.01 -18.84 -5.13
N PHE A 377 1.18 -17.95 -4.58
CA PHE A 377 0.77 -17.96 -3.19
C PHE A 377 0.03 -19.25 -2.84
N ASP A 378 -0.87 -19.74 -3.70
CA ASP A 378 -1.59 -20.99 -3.47
C ASP A 378 -0.68 -22.22 -3.57
N THR A 379 0.31 -22.24 -4.46
CA THR A 379 1.27 -23.35 -4.53
C THR A 379 2.12 -23.41 -3.26
N PHE A 380 2.64 -22.26 -2.81
CA PHE A 380 3.38 -22.17 -1.55
C PHE A 380 2.52 -22.55 -0.35
N GLN A 381 1.31 -22.00 -0.23
CA GLN A 381 0.38 -22.30 0.87
C GLN A 381 -0.11 -23.74 0.84
N ASN A 382 -0.27 -24.36 -0.33
CA ASN A 382 -0.61 -25.76 -0.47
C ASN A 382 0.55 -26.66 -0.01
N ILE A 383 1.78 -26.42 -0.48
CA ILE A 383 2.97 -27.15 -0.01
C ILE A 383 3.13 -26.98 1.51
N PHE A 384 2.97 -25.75 1.98
CA PHE A 384 3.12 -25.39 3.37
C PHE A 384 2.02 -26.01 4.27
N SER A 385 0.76 -25.99 3.83
CA SER A 385 -0.37 -26.59 4.56
C SER A 385 -0.31 -28.12 4.57
N VAL A 386 0.10 -28.75 3.47
CA VAL A 386 0.38 -30.20 3.42
C VAL A 386 1.53 -30.55 4.36
N PHE A 387 2.59 -29.74 4.38
CA PHE A 387 3.71 -29.91 5.29
C PHE A 387 3.27 -29.79 6.76
N LYS A 388 2.43 -28.81 7.10
CA LYS A 388 1.90 -28.62 8.47
C LYS A 388 0.95 -29.72 8.91
N LYS A 389 0.10 -30.24 8.03
CA LYS A 389 -0.75 -31.39 8.35
C LYS A 389 0.07 -32.63 8.74
N LYS A 390 1.29 -32.75 8.22
CA LYS A 390 2.18 -33.90 8.46
C LYS A 390 3.23 -33.66 9.55
N SER A 391 3.44 -32.42 10.00
CA SER A 391 4.58 -32.05 10.83
C SER A 391 4.16 -31.37 12.12
N PRO A 392 4.60 -31.87 13.31
CA PRO A 392 4.39 -31.16 14.56
C PRO A 392 5.16 -29.83 14.58
N PRO A 393 4.69 -28.84 15.37
CA PRO A 393 5.40 -27.57 15.53
C PRO A 393 6.80 -27.78 16.11
N ILE A 394 7.74 -26.92 15.73
CA ILE A 394 9.10 -26.93 16.29
C ILE A 394 9.04 -26.24 17.66
N ALA A 395 9.41 -26.94 18.73
CA ALA A 395 9.46 -26.33 20.06
C ALA A 395 10.52 -25.21 20.10
N PRO A 396 10.31 -24.12 20.87
CA PRO A 396 11.31 -23.07 21.06
C PRO A 396 12.47 -23.55 21.94
N VAL A 397 13.69 -23.06 21.70
CA VAL A 397 14.86 -23.40 22.55
C VAL A 397 14.72 -22.75 23.92
N SER A 398 14.89 -23.54 24.98
CA SER A 398 15.04 -23.02 26.33
C SER A 398 16.46 -22.52 26.58
N VAL A 399 16.62 -21.50 27.42
CA VAL A 399 17.95 -20.98 27.82
C VAL A 399 18.82 -22.07 28.45
N LYS A 400 18.19 -22.99 29.20
CA LYS A 400 18.87 -24.16 29.79
C LYS A 400 19.48 -25.06 28.72
N GLU A 401 18.73 -25.39 27.67
CA GLU A 401 19.28 -26.16 26.53
C GLU A 401 20.35 -25.38 25.77
N LEU A 402 20.18 -24.06 25.63
CA LEU A 402 21.11 -23.20 24.91
C LEU A 402 22.47 -23.17 25.60
N SER A 403 22.49 -23.07 26.94
CA SER A 403 23.72 -23.10 27.75
C SER A 403 24.53 -24.39 27.59
N GLN A 404 23.88 -25.50 27.22
CA GLN A 404 24.55 -26.78 26.97
C GLN A 404 25.03 -26.93 25.52
N LYS A 405 24.47 -26.15 24.59
CA LYS A 405 24.78 -26.22 23.15
C LYS A 405 25.80 -25.18 22.71
N ILE A 406 25.87 -24.06 23.41
CA ILE A 406 26.87 -23.02 23.17
C ILE A 406 28.08 -23.35 24.03
N THR A 407 29.18 -23.72 23.37
CA THR A 407 30.46 -24.01 24.02
C THR A 407 31.39 -22.79 24.07
N ASP A 408 31.11 -21.79 23.23
CA ASP A 408 31.90 -20.58 23.08
C ASP A 408 30.98 -19.37 23.28
N PHE A 409 31.22 -18.66 24.39
CA PHE A 409 30.51 -17.45 24.79
C PHE A 409 31.28 -16.17 24.45
N GLU A 410 32.42 -16.28 23.75
CA GLU A 410 33.17 -15.11 23.34
C GLU A 410 32.40 -14.28 22.31
N PHE A 411 32.54 -12.96 22.43
CA PHE A 411 32.03 -12.05 21.41
C PHE A 411 32.88 -12.20 20.15
N LYS A 412 32.23 -12.32 18.99
CA LYS A 412 32.91 -12.42 17.71
C LYS A 412 33.64 -11.12 17.42
N THR A 413 34.96 -11.20 17.27
CA THR A 413 35.84 -10.11 16.89
C THR A 413 36.31 -10.25 15.44
N ASP A 414 36.74 -9.14 14.85
CA ASP A 414 37.37 -9.08 13.54
C ASP A 414 38.77 -9.73 13.57
N LYS A 415 39.11 -10.50 12.52
CA LYS A 415 40.37 -11.26 12.48
C LYS A 415 41.52 -10.50 11.81
N GLY A 416 41.27 -9.28 11.34
CA GLY A 416 42.25 -8.41 10.69
C GLY A 416 41.69 -7.67 9.47
N PRO A 417 42.54 -6.91 8.74
CA PRO A 417 42.13 -6.14 7.57
C PRO A 417 41.71 -7.03 6.40
N VAL A 418 40.82 -6.50 5.55
CA VAL A 418 40.31 -7.20 4.36
C VAL A 418 41.40 -7.34 3.29
N GLN A 419 41.45 -8.50 2.61
CA GLN A 419 42.38 -8.76 1.52
C GLN A 419 41.86 -8.22 0.18
N CYS A 420 42.41 -7.10 -0.30
CA CYS A 420 41.92 -6.42 -1.49
C CYS A 420 42.32 -7.06 -2.84
N ALA A 421 43.30 -7.97 -2.87
CA ALA A 421 43.82 -8.54 -4.11
C ALA A 421 42.78 -9.34 -4.92
N THR A 422 41.75 -9.88 -4.26
CA THR A 422 40.70 -10.71 -4.89
C THR A 422 39.39 -9.96 -5.14
N ILE A 423 39.28 -8.71 -4.66
CA ILE A 423 38.03 -7.94 -4.72
C ILE A 423 38.04 -7.09 -6.00
N LYS A 424 37.19 -7.45 -6.97
CA LYS A 424 37.01 -6.66 -8.19
C LYS A 424 36.21 -5.40 -7.89
N LYS A 425 36.63 -4.26 -8.43
CA LYS A 425 35.90 -3.00 -8.33
C LYS A 425 34.61 -3.09 -9.15
N SER A 426 33.48 -2.83 -8.52
CA SER A 426 32.17 -2.74 -9.18
C SER A 426 31.33 -1.59 -8.67
N LEU A 427 31.43 -1.24 -7.38
CA LEU A 427 30.63 -0.17 -6.78
C LEU A 427 30.99 1.23 -7.33
N ASP A 428 29.98 1.92 -7.86
CA ASP A 428 30.06 3.32 -8.29
C ASP A 428 29.08 4.18 -7.49
N LEU A 429 29.63 5.05 -6.63
CA LEU A 429 28.87 5.98 -5.78
C LEU A 429 28.62 7.34 -6.46
N SER A 430 28.79 7.46 -7.79
CA SER A 430 28.47 8.69 -8.52
C SER A 430 27.02 8.75 -9.01
N ILE A 431 26.37 7.60 -9.20
CA ILE A 431 25.00 7.50 -9.73
C ILE A 431 23.98 7.94 -8.66
N GLU A 432 23.05 8.82 -9.03
CA GLU A 432 21.98 9.27 -8.13
C GLU A 432 21.04 8.11 -7.73
N VAL A 433 20.49 8.18 -6.52
CA VAL A 433 19.62 7.11 -5.99
C VAL A 433 18.38 6.93 -6.86
N ASP A 434 17.83 8.00 -7.43
CA ASP A 434 16.63 7.93 -8.26
C ASP A 434 16.86 7.13 -9.54
N ILE A 435 17.96 7.43 -10.24
CA ILE A 435 18.40 6.69 -11.43
C ILE A 435 18.64 5.21 -11.07
N PHE A 436 19.33 4.96 -9.95
CA PHE A 436 19.64 3.60 -9.49
C PHE A 436 18.39 2.78 -9.18
N LYS A 437 17.36 3.42 -8.60
CA LYS A 437 16.05 2.80 -8.31
C LYS A 437 15.32 2.41 -9.61
N VAL A 438 15.26 3.33 -10.58
CA VAL A 438 14.53 3.10 -11.84
C VAL A 438 15.25 2.04 -12.68
N ALA A 439 16.58 2.09 -12.74
CA ALA A 439 17.40 1.05 -13.37
C ALA A 439 17.22 -0.32 -12.69
N GLY A 440 17.09 -0.35 -11.36
CA GLY A 440 16.75 -1.54 -10.59
C GLY A 440 15.47 -2.22 -11.06
N VAL A 441 14.41 -1.44 -11.23
CA VAL A 441 13.11 -1.93 -11.72
C VAL A 441 13.23 -2.43 -13.17
N GLU A 442 13.91 -1.69 -14.06
CA GLU A 442 14.13 -2.11 -15.44
C GLU A 442 14.90 -3.44 -15.52
N ASN A 443 15.94 -3.62 -14.70
CA ASN A 443 16.68 -4.88 -14.62
C ASN A 443 15.80 -6.04 -14.12
N MET A 444 14.95 -5.80 -13.13
CA MET A 444 14.00 -6.81 -12.66
C MET A 444 12.96 -7.17 -13.72
N CYS A 445 12.48 -6.20 -14.52
CA CYS A 445 11.66 -6.50 -15.70
C CYS A 445 12.39 -7.43 -16.67
N ASN A 446 13.66 -7.14 -17.00
CA ASN A 446 14.46 -8.01 -17.88
C ASN A 446 14.65 -9.44 -17.31
N LEU A 447 14.81 -9.57 -15.99
CA LEU A 447 14.85 -10.86 -15.31
C LEU A 447 13.51 -11.60 -15.45
N ILE A 448 12.39 -10.91 -15.17
CA ILE A 448 11.05 -11.48 -15.32
C ILE A 448 10.82 -11.95 -16.75
N ASP A 449 11.19 -11.16 -17.75
CA ASP A 449 11.05 -11.49 -19.17
C ASP A 449 11.82 -12.76 -19.51
N LYS A 450 13.07 -12.87 -19.03
CA LYS A 450 13.88 -14.08 -19.20
C LYS A 450 13.20 -15.31 -18.59
N TYR A 451 12.72 -15.21 -17.35
CA TYR A 451 12.07 -16.34 -16.65
C TYR A 451 10.70 -16.70 -17.23
N ALA A 452 9.95 -15.72 -17.75
CA ALA A 452 8.67 -15.92 -18.39
C ALA A 452 8.82 -16.59 -19.77
N LEU A 453 9.77 -16.14 -20.59
CA LEU A 453 10.01 -16.64 -21.95
C LEU A 453 10.54 -18.07 -22.00
N ILE A 454 11.36 -18.49 -21.01
CA ILE A 454 11.89 -19.87 -20.95
C ILE A 454 10.73 -20.88 -20.90
N LYS A 455 9.65 -20.58 -20.17
CA LYS A 455 8.48 -21.48 -20.05
C LYS A 455 7.56 -21.47 -21.26
N ASP A 456 7.37 -20.34 -21.93
CA ASP A 456 6.52 -20.28 -23.14
C ASP A 456 7.08 -21.12 -24.30
N SER A 457 8.40 -21.31 -24.36
CA SER A 457 9.04 -22.18 -25.35
C SER A 457 8.67 -23.67 -25.18
N ASP A 458 8.37 -24.10 -23.95
CA ASP A 458 7.94 -25.47 -23.63
C ASP A 458 6.43 -25.69 -23.86
N PHE A 459 5.61 -24.63 -23.84
CA PHE A 459 4.17 -24.71 -24.13
C PHE A 459 3.86 -25.13 -25.57
N LYS A 460 4.78 -24.92 -26.53
CA LYS A 460 4.63 -25.37 -27.92
C LYS A 460 4.75 -26.90 -28.08
N LYS A 461 5.19 -27.63 -27.06
CA LYS A 461 5.20 -29.10 -27.05
C LYS A 461 4.01 -29.58 -26.22
N ASN A 462 3.03 -30.24 -26.86
CA ASN A 462 1.87 -30.85 -26.19
C ASN A 462 2.27 -31.54 -24.86
N PRO A 463 2.02 -30.93 -23.69
CA PRO A 463 2.45 -31.49 -22.43
C PRO A 463 1.45 -32.57 -22.02
N LYS A 464 1.94 -33.76 -21.64
CA LYS A 464 1.12 -34.74 -20.92
C LYS A 464 0.68 -34.13 -19.58
N GLU A 465 -0.56 -34.34 -19.14
CA GLU A 465 -1.20 -33.69 -17.98
C GLU A 465 -0.35 -33.61 -16.69
N ARG A 466 0.47 -34.63 -16.38
CA ARG A 466 1.41 -34.60 -15.23
C ARG A 466 2.54 -33.56 -15.34
N LYS A 467 2.82 -33.03 -16.53
CA LYS A 467 3.78 -31.94 -16.74
C LYS A 467 3.18 -30.56 -16.52
N MET A 468 1.86 -30.38 -16.65
CA MET A 468 1.21 -29.09 -16.39
C MET A 468 1.32 -28.69 -14.92
N GLU A 469 1.20 -29.63 -13.97
CA GLU A 469 1.36 -29.33 -12.53
C GLU A 469 2.79 -28.90 -12.15
N ASN A 470 3.82 -29.36 -12.88
CA ASN A 470 5.21 -28.95 -12.65
C ASN A 470 5.57 -27.63 -13.36
N LEU A 471 4.84 -27.27 -14.43
CA LEU A 471 5.06 -26.03 -15.18
C LEU A 471 4.57 -24.78 -14.42
N ASP A 472 3.76 -24.94 -13.37
CA ASP A 472 3.23 -23.84 -12.57
C ASP A 472 4.14 -23.40 -11.40
N GLN A 473 5.23 -24.10 -11.10
CA GLN A 473 6.15 -23.69 -10.02
C GLN A 473 7.14 -22.63 -10.50
N MET A 474 7.27 -21.51 -9.79
CA MET A 474 8.30 -20.49 -10.12
C MET A 474 9.69 -21.11 -10.17
N GLU A 475 10.53 -20.57 -11.06
CA GLU A 475 11.91 -21.02 -11.15
C GLU A 475 12.68 -20.69 -9.86
N LYS A 476 13.35 -21.70 -9.30
CA LYS A 476 14.17 -21.53 -8.09
C LYS A 476 15.33 -20.58 -8.39
N GLY A 477 15.54 -19.61 -7.51
CA GLY A 477 16.52 -18.52 -7.65
C GLY A 477 15.85 -17.17 -7.87
N PHE A 478 14.65 -17.12 -8.46
CA PHE A 478 13.99 -15.85 -8.80
C PHE A 478 13.76 -14.93 -7.60
N HIS A 479 13.24 -15.46 -6.48
CA HIS A 479 13.03 -14.63 -5.29
C HIS A 479 14.34 -14.13 -4.68
N ILE A 480 15.42 -14.92 -4.80
CA ILE A 480 16.74 -14.54 -4.32
C ILE A 480 17.24 -13.34 -5.12
N ASP A 481 17.17 -13.40 -6.46
CA ASP A 481 17.62 -12.30 -7.33
C ASP A 481 16.81 -11.01 -7.07
N CYS A 482 15.48 -11.11 -7.01
CA CYS A 482 14.59 -9.97 -6.72
C CYS A 482 14.91 -9.31 -5.37
N VAL A 483 15.03 -10.12 -4.31
CA VAL A 483 15.30 -9.61 -2.96
C VAL A 483 16.72 -9.06 -2.86
N LEU A 484 17.70 -9.73 -3.45
CA LEU A 484 19.10 -9.31 -3.41
C LEU A 484 19.33 -7.97 -4.10
N ILE A 485 18.81 -7.80 -5.33
CA ILE A 485 18.94 -6.53 -6.08
C ILE A 485 18.23 -5.40 -5.34
N SER A 486 17.01 -5.63 -4.83
CA SER A 486 16.30 -4.60 -4.05
C SER A 486 17.02 -4.25 -2.74
N THR A 487 17.60 -5.25 -2.06
CA THR A 487 18.40 -5.03 -0.84
C THR A 487 19.64 -4.21 -1.16
N TYR A 488 20.24 -4.44 -2.33
CA TYR A 488 21.39 -3.67 -2.79
C TYR A 488 21.05 -2.20 -3.05
N ILE A 489 19.91 -1.91 -3.68
CA ILE A 489 19.42 -0.54 -3.93
C ILE A 489 19.08 0.18 -2.62
N GLU A 490 18.42 -0.49 -1.67
CA GLU A 490 18.15 0.09 -0.34
C GLU A 490 19.45 0.42 0.40
N ALA A 491 20.41 -0.51 0.39
CA ALA A 491 21.70 -0.28 1.02
C ALA A 491 22.52 0.81 0.30
N TYR A 492 22.38 0.94 -1.03
CA TYR A 492 22.99 2.02 -1.81
C TYR A 492 22.48 3.39 -1.38
N ASN A 493 21.17 3.52 -1.24
CA ASN A 493 20.51 4.71 -0.73
C ASN A 493 21.02 5.07 0.68
N LEU A 494 21.06 4.10 1.61
CA LEU A 494 21.60 4.30 2.95
C LEU A 494 23.05 4.80 2.94
N ILE A 495 23.91 4.18 2.11
CA ILE A 495 25.33 4.57 1.99
C ILE A 495 25.50 5.98 1.46
N ARG A 496 24.75 6.36 0.42
CA ARG A 496 24.82 7.73 -0.12
C ARG A 496 24.31 8.78 0.87
N GLN A 497 23.26 8.45 1.63
CA GLN A 497 22.78 9.31 2.71
C GLN A 497 23.82 9.47 3.83
N PHE A 498 24.49 8.40 4.25
CA PHE A 498 25.58 8.50 5.25
C PHE A 498 26.72 9.41 4.80
N LEU A 499 27.01 9.42 3.51
CA LEU A 499 28.08 10.20 2.91
C LEU A 499 27.65 11.62 2.53
N ASN A 500 26.41 12.02 2.84
CA ASN A 500 25.81 13.31 2.44
C ASN A 500 25.94 13.56 0.93
N LEU A 501 25.80 12.50 0.12
CA LEU A 501 25.81 12.59 -1.34
C LEU A 501 24.41 12.86 -1.93
N GLU A 502 23.38 12.83 -1.09
CA GLU A 502 22.00 13.15 -1.45
C GLU A 502 21.62 14.55 -0.99
N ASN A 503 20.84 15.27 -1.80
CA ASN A 503 20.26 16.53 -1.38
C ASN A 503 19.17 16.26 -0.32
N VAL A 504 19.24 16.98 0.79
CA VAL A 504 18.30 16.86 1.91
C VAL A 504 16.84 17.09 1.47
N LEU A 505 16.63 17.92 0.45
CA LEU A 505 15.31 18.22 -0.10
C LEU A 505 14.74 17.11 -0.99
N SER A 506 15.55 16.15 -1.43
CA SER A 506 15.15 15.05 -2.33
C SER A 506 15.46 13.67 -1.74
N LEU A 507 15.48 13.55 -0.41
CA LEU A 507 15.74 12.27 0.26
C LEU A 507 14.64 11.26 -0.04
N VAL A 508 15.05 10.05 -0.42
CA VAL A 508 14.13 8.94 -0.66
C VAL A 508 14.18 7.98 0.51
N ARG A 509 13.02 7.73 1.11
CA ARG A 509 12.84 6.61 2.06
C ARG A 509 12.28 5.40 1.32
N TYR A 510 12.79 4.21 1.67
CA TYR A 510 12.29 2.91 1.22
C TYR A 510 12.19 2.77 -0.30
N THR A 511 13.33 2.68 -0.99
CA THR A 511 13.36 2.49 -2.46
C THR A 511 12.57 1.25 -2.92
N SER A 512 12.45 0.22 -2.08
CA SER A 512 11.65 -0.99 -2.32
C SER A 512 10.16 -0.72 -2.53
N LEU A 513 9.63 0.41 -2.02
CA LEU A 513 8.24 0.81 -2.23
C LEU A 513 7.96 1.22 -3.67
N TYR A 514 8.94 1.86 -4.34
CA TYR A 514 8.85 2.16 -5.76
C TYR A 514 8.70 0.84 -6.55
N THR A 515 9.59 -0.13 -6.30
CA THR A 515 9.53 -1.47 -6.90
C THR A 515 8.20 -2.17 -6.64
N HIS A 516 7.68 -2.12 -5.41
CA HIS A 516 6.39 -2.69 -5.05
C HIS A 516 5.22 -2.05 -5.83
N LYS A 517 5.14 -0.71 -5.83
CA LYS A 517 4.08 0.04 -6.53
C LYS A 517 4.15 -0.19 -8.03
N PHE A 518 5.36 -0.16 -8.59
CA PHE A 518 5.59 -0.40 -10.01
C PHE A 518 5.04 -1.77 -10.41
N PHE A 519 5.46 -2.86 -9.75
CA PHE A 519 4.98 -4.21 -10.11
C PHE A 519 3.49 -4.43 -9.86
N LYS A 520 2.89 -3.71 -8.91
CA LYS A 520 1.43 -3.71 -8.72
C LYS A 520 0.70 -3.06 -9.91
N SER A 521 1.27 -2.00 -10.48
CA SER A 521 0.69 -1.24 -11.60
C SER A 521 1.06 -1.78 -12.99
N VAL A 522 2.12 -2.59 -13.10
CA VAL A 522 2.69 -3.02 -14.39
C VAL A 522 1.73 -3.83 -15.25
N THR A 523 0.72 -4.44 -14.62
CA THR A 523 -0.39 -5.17 -15.26
C THR A 523 -1.29 -4.26 -16.13
N SER A 524 -1.18 -2.93 -15.97
CA SER A 524 -2.03 -1.94 -16.63
C SER A 524 -1.31 -0.98 -17.59
N LEU A 525 0.04 -1.03 -17.66
CA LEU A 525 0.85 -0.11 -18.46
C LEU A 525 1.05 -0.62 -19.90
N LYS A 526 0.34 -0.04 -20.88
CA LYS A 526 0.53 -0.35 -22.31
C LYS A 526 1.98 -0.04 -22.75
N GLY A 527 2.57 -0.95 -23.52
CA GLY A 527 3.93 -0.80 -24.07
C GLY A 527 5.04 -1.46 -23.25
N ASN A 528 4.75 -1.93 -22.03
CA ASN A 528 5.66 -2.83 -21.29
C ASN A 528 5.40 -4.28 -21.73
N PHE A 529 6.46 -5.08 -21.92
CA PHE A 529 6.35 -6.52 -22.25
C PHE A 529 5.51 -7.30 -21.23
N LEU A 530 5.48 -6.82 -19.98
CA LEU A 530 4.71 -7.38 -18.87
C LEU A 530 3.19 -7.20 -19.01
N TYR A 531 2.74 -6.34 -19.93
CA TYR A 531 1.33 -6.11 -20.22
C TYR A 531 0.70 -7.36 -20.87
N ASP A 532 -0.41 -7.83 -20.31
CA ASP A 532 -1.17 -9.00 -20.79
C ASP A 532 -0.45 -10.37 -20.78
N ASN A 533 0.76 -10.49 -20.21
CA ASN A 533 1.44 -11.77 -20.06
C ASN A 533 1.17 -12.41 -18.67
N PRO A 534 0.29 -13.43 -18.55
CA PRO A 534 -0.10 -13.98 -17.25
C PRO A 534 1.07 -14.63 -16.48
N ASN A 535 2.07 -15.17 -17.18
CA ASN A 535 3.27 -15.71 -16.54
C ASN A 535 4.14 -14.59 -15.99
N ALA A 536 4.30 -13.50 -16.72
CA ALA A 536 5.10 -12.37 -16.28
C ALA A 536 4.45 -11.62 -15.10
N ILE A 537 3.13 -11.45 -15.12
CA ILE A 537 2.34 -10.87 -14.01
C ILE A 537 2.56 -11.67 -12.72
N LYS A 538 2.57 -13.01 -12.84
CA LYS A 538 2.81 -13.92 -11.71
C LYS A 538 4.19 -13.67 -11.06
N TYR A 539 5.23 -13.45 -11.87
CA TYR A 539 6.58 -13.10 -11.39
C TYR A 539 6.63 -11.69 -10.79
N ALA A 540 5.98 -10.70 -11.42
CA ALA A 540 5.90 -9.33 -10.93
C ALA A 540 5.21 -9.24 -9.55
N GLU A 541 4.04 -9.88 -9.37
CA GLU A 541 3.31 -9.88 -8.09
C GLU A 541 4.12 -10.51 -6.95
N SER A 542 4.82 -11.62 -7.22
CA SER A 542 5.65 -12.28 -6.20
C SER A 542 6.87 -11.44 -5.84
N CYS A 543 7.56 -10.87 -6.83
CA CYS A 543 8.69 -9.97 -6.61
C CYS A 543 8.24 -8.73 -5.81
N GLY A 544 7.16 -8.07 -6.23
CA GLY A 544 6.57 -6.92 -5.55
C GLY A 544 6.17 -7.22 -4.09
N THR A 545 5.72 -8.43 -3.79
CA THR A 545 5.40 -8.82 -2.40
C THR A 545 6.66 -9.11 -1.58
N ALA A 546 7.67 -9.76 -2.17
CA ALA A 546 8.90 -10.13 -1.50
C ALA A 546 9.72 -8.92 -1.07
N VAL A 547 9.81 -7.88 -1.92
CA VAL A 547 10.64 -6.69 -1.66
C VAL A 547 10.17 -5.87 -0.45
N LEU A 548 8.91 -5.99 -0.03
CA LEU A 548 8.40 -5.33 1.19
C LEU A 548 9.05 -5.85 2.48
N TYR A 549 9.64 -7.05 2.47
CA TYR A 549 10.29 -7.63 3.64
C TYR A 549 11.71 -7.09 3.85
N ILE A 550 12.29 -6.44 2.86
CA ILE A 550 13.62 -5.81 2.94
C ILE A 550 13.59 -4.62 3.92
N PRO A 551 12.75 -3.60 3.71
CA PRO A 551 12.69 -2.49 4.66
C PRO A 551 12.18 -2.92 6.04
N ALA A 552 11.35 -3.96 6.11
CA ALA A 552 10.91 -4.55 7.37
C ALA A 552 12.06 -5.08 8.24
N VAL A 553 13.14 -5.56 7.61
CA VAL A 553 14.35 -6.02 8.30
C VAL A 553 15.36 -4.88 8.48
N LEU A 554 15.59 -4.04 7.46
CA LEU A 554 16.63 -2.98 7.52
C LEU A 554 16.28 -1.81 8.46
N TYR A 555 15.01 -1.42 8.54
CA TYR A 555 14.59 -0.21 9.28
C TYR A 555 13.85 -0.53 10.58
N ARG A 556 13.91 -1.77 11.06
CA ARG A 556 13.16 -2.22 12.24
C ARG A 556 13.50 -1.38 13.48
N ARG A 557 12.50 -0.70 14.04
CA ARG A 557 12.66 0.14 15.23
C ARG A 557 12.81 -0.73 16.49
N ASN A 558 13.65 -0.28 17.42
CA ASN A 558 13.82 -0.93 18.72
C ASN A 558 12.56 -0.71 19.58
N LEU A 559 12.30 -1.62 20.52
CA LEU A 559 11.20 -1.52 21.49
C LEU A 559 11.45 -0.43 22.55
N TYR A 560 12.71 -0.20 22.94
CA TYR A 560 13.06 0.70 24.04
C TYR A 560 13.17 2.16 23.59
N VAL A 561 13.86 2.40 22.46
CA VAL A 561 14.02 3.72 21.83
C VAL A 561 13.56 3.59 20.39
N PRO A 562 12.27 3.84 20.09
CA PRO A 562 11.70 3.60 18.77
C PRO A 562 11.99 4.76 17.81
N GLU A 563 13.27 5.07 17.58
CA GLU A 563 13.69 6.12 16.65
C GLU A 563 14.02 5.59 15.25
N THR A 564 14.06 6.49 14.27
CA THR A 564 14.65 6.18 12.96
C THR A 564 16.16 6.21 13.06
N PHE A 565 16.81 5.16 12.56
CA PHE A 565 18.25 5.09 12.46
C PHE A 565 18.64 4.81 11.01
N LEU A 566 19.84 5.25 10.65
CA LEU A 566 20.51 4.82 9.43
C LEU A 566 21.61 3.84 9.88
N SER A 567 21.47 2.56 9.52
CA SER A 567 22.47 1.50 9.70
C SER A 567 22.15 0.29 8.82
N LEU A 568 23.18 -0.41 8.33
CA LEU A 568 23.00 -1.64 7.56
C LEU A 568 22.78 -2.89 8.43
N TYR A 569 22.94 -2.78 9.76
CA TYR A 569 22.77 -3.94 10.66
C TYR A 569 21.82 -3.72 11.84
N LEU A 570 21.59 -2.48 12.29
CA LEU A 570 20.77 -2.23 13.49
C LEU A 570 19.32 -2.74 13.32
N GLY A 571 18.76 -2.66 12.11
CA GLY A 571 17.43 -3.22 11.86
C GLY A 571 17.37 -4.72 12.09
N LEU A 572 18.38 -5.47 11.61
CA LEU A 572 18.47 -6.90 11.88
C LEU A 572 18.61 -7.16 13.40
N SER A 573 19.42 -6.37 14.09
CA SER A 573 19.59 -6.47 15.54
C SER A 573 18.30 -6.23 16.32
N ASN A 574 17.54 -5.20 15.94
CA ASN A 574 16.25 -4.88 16.55
C ASN A 574 15.18 -5.93 16.23
N LEU A 575 15.26 -6.56 15.05
CA LEU A 575 14.32 -7.60 14.64
C LEU A 575 14.47 -8.89 15.46
N VAL A 576 15.72 -9.29 15.72
CA VAL A 576 16.03 -10.56 16.42
C VAL A 576 16.42 -10.34 17.89
N SER A 577 16.40 -9.09 18.35
CA SER A 577 16.79 -8.67 19.71
C SER A 577 18.19 -9.18 20.12
N SER A 578 19.16 -9.08 19.22
CA SER A 578 20.54 -9.53 19.47
C SER A 578 21.56 -8.83 18.56
N ASN A 579 22.82 -8.74 19.00
CA ASN A 579 23.89 -8.10 18.24
C ASN A 579 24.68 -9.12 17.38
N PRO A 580 25.20 -8.75 16.19
CA PRO A 580 25.92 -9.69 15.31
C PRO A 580 27.15 -10.33 15.97
N SER A 581 27.82 -9.60 16.85
CA SER A 581 28.96 -10.10 17.64
C SER A 581 28.57 -11.09 18.74
N SER A 582 27.29 -11.12 19.14
CA SER A 582 26.81 -11.99 20.24
C SER A 582 26.94 -13.47 19.87
N PRO A 583 27.34 -14.34 20.81
CA PRO A 583 27.37 -15.80 20.59
C PRO A 583 25.97 -16.40 20.36
N PHE A 584 24.91 -15.67 20.74
CA PHE A 584 23.51 -16.08 20.62
C PHE A 584 22.84 -15.66 19.31
N PHE A 585 23.49 -14.82 18.50
CA PHE A 585 22.87 -14.15 17.34
C PHE A 585 22.21 -15.12 16.34
N GLU A 586 22.88 -16.22 16.02
CA GLU A 586 22.34 -17.19 15.06
C GLU A 586 21.13 -17.94 15.60
N TYR A 587 21.09 -18.20 16.91
CA TYR A 587 19.93 -18.81 17.56
C TYR A 587 18.75 -17.85 17.59
N SER A 588 18.98 -16.56 17.87
CA SER A 588 17.94 -15.53 17.81
C SER A 588 17.29 -15.43 16.42
N ILE A 589 18.10 -15.47 15.34
CA ILE A 589 17.59 -15.50 13.97
C ILE A 589 16.74 -16.75 13.73
N VAL A 590 17.22 -17.93 14.12
CA VAL A 590 16.49 -19.20 13.91
C VAL A 590 15.18 -19.22 14.69
N GLU A 591 15.16 -18.79 15.96
CA GLU A 591 13.94 -18.76 16.77
C GLU A 591 12.92 -17.74 16.25
N PHE A 592 13.38 -16.58 15.75
CA PHE A 592 12.53 -15.63 15.04
C PHE A 592 11.84 -16.31 13.83
N LEU A 593 12.60 -17.04 13.02
CA LEU A 593 12.07 -17.76 11.86
C LEU A 593 11.13 -18.91 12.25
N VAL A 594 11.43 -19.63 13.34
CA VAL A 594 10.57 -20.68 13.91
C VAL A 594 9.20 -20.13 14.28
N SER A 595 9.13 -18.90 14.81
CA SER A 595 7.86 -18.27 15.19
C SER A 595 6.90 -18.11 14.00
N TYR A 596 7.40 -17.71 12.84
CA TYR A 596 6.60 -17.58 11.61
C TYR A 596 6.34 -18.93 10.95
N PHE A 597 7.33 -19.82 10.98
CA PHE A 597 7.17 -21.17 10.49
C PHE A 597 6.05 -21.89 11.25
N ASN A 598 6.00 -21.81 12.58
CA ASN A 598 4.99 -22.48 13.40
C ASN A 598 3.56 -21.98 13.14
N LYS A 599 3.38 -20.66 12.97
CA LYS A 599 2.10 -20.02 12.62
C LYS A 599 1.62 -20.36 11.20
N GLY A 600 2.50 -20.93 10.40
CA GLY A 600 2.27 -21.35 9.04
C GLY A 600 2.13 -20.23 8.02
N ALA A 601 2.94 -19.19 8.22
CA ALA A 601 2.95 -18.02 7.37
C ALA A 601 4.02 -18.15 6.27
N ALA A 602 3.64 -17.90 5.00
CA ALA A 602 4.58 -17.76 3.88
C ALA A 602 5.67 -16.69 4.14
N LYS A 603 5.41 -15.79 5.10
CA LYS A 603 6.36 -14.79 5.62
C LYS A 603 7.72 -15.38 6.01
N PHE A 604 7.77 -16.64 6.47
CA PHE A 604 9.03 -17.31 6.82
C PHE A 604 10.04 -17.26 5.67
N LEU A 605 9.62 -17.54 4.44
CA LEU A 605 10.50 -17.61 3.27
C LEU A 605 11.10 -16.23 2.98
N TYR A 606 10.26 -15.19 2.90
CA TYR A 606 10.72 -13.84 2.57
C TYR A 606 11.60 -13.24 3.66
N TYR A 607 11.30 -13.46 4.95
CA TYR A 607 12.21 -13.06 6.03
C TYR A 607 13.53 -13.80 5.96
N PHE A 608 13.52 -15.11 5.68
CA PHE A 608 14.74 -15.90 5.57
C PHE A 608 15.66 -15.38 4.44
N ILE A 609 15.10 -15.16 3.25
CA ILE A 609 15.84 -14.62 2.11
C ILE A 609 16.35 -13.20 2.41
N SER A 610 15.51 -12.34 2.99
CA SER A 610 15.87 -10.95 3.29
C SER A 610 16.99 -10.85 4.33
N ILE A 611 16.93 -11.63 5.42
CA ILE A 611 17.96 -11.65 6.47
C ILE A 611 19.32 -12.07 5.90
N ILE A 612 19.35 -13.16 5.12
CA ILE A 612 20.61 -13.62 4.52
C ILE A 612 21.11 -12.60 3.49
N SER A 613 20.23 -12.03 2.67
CA SER A 613 20.61 -11.00 1.67
C SER A 613 21.25 -9.78 2.35
N ILE A 614 20.69 -9.30 3.46
CA ILE A 614 21.25 -8.17 4.22
C ILE A 614 22.63 -8.50 4.80
N LEU A 615 22.84 -9.72 5.30
CA LEU A 615 24.17 -10.16 5.76
C LEU A 615 25.18 -10.17 4.61
N GLN A 616 24.81 -10.72 3.44
CA GLN A 616 25.69 -10.74 2.26
C GLN A 616 26.00 -9.33 1.74
N ILE A 617 25.02 -8.42 1.77
CA ILE A 617 25.16 -7.02 1.37
C ILE A 617 26.08 -6.24 2.32
N ASN A 618 26.00 -6.48 3.63
CA ASN A 618 26.96 -5.94 4.60
C ASN A 618 28.40 -6.31 4.23
N ARG A 619 28.63 -7.59 3.91
CA ARG A 619 29.95 -8.06 3.47
C ARG A 619 30.39 -7.39 2.17
N TYR A 620 29.52 -7.34 1.16
CA TYR A 620 29.81 -6.70 -0.13
C TYR A 620 30.24 -5.24 0.01
N TYR A 621 29.45 -4.43 0.70
CA TYR A 621 29.77 -3.00 0.84
C TYR A 621 31.01 -2.76 1.68
N TYR A 622 31.22 -3.53 2.75
CA TYR A 622 32.44 -3.42 3.54
C TYR A 622 33.69 -3.68 2.69
N GLU A 623 33.69 -4.77 1.92
CA GLU A 623 34.79 -5.15 1.02
C GLU A 623 35.01 -4.10 -0.09
N GLN A 624 33.95 -3.63 -0.76
CA GLN A 624 34.04 -2.63 -1.83
C GLN A 624 34.51 -1.26 -1.34
N ILE A 625 33.99 -0.79 -0.20
CA ILE A 625 34.35 0.53 0.34
C ILE A 625 35.78 0.51 0.85
N TYR A 626 36.17 -0.51 1.62
CA TYR A 626 37.52 -0.63 2.15
C TYR A 626 38.58 -0.68 1.04
N CYS A 627 38.34 -1.48 -0.01
CA CYS A 627 39.35 -1.70 -1.04
C CYS A 627 39.38 -0.64 -2.15
N HIS A 628 38.22 -0.09 -2.55
CA HIS A 628 38.11 0.76 -3.74
C HIS A 628 37.65 2.19 -3.46
N ASN A 629 37.07 2.46 -2.29
CA ASN A 629 36.56 3.77 -1.90
C ASN A 629 37.02 4.15 -0.48
N ASN A 630 38.28 3.88 -0.14
CA ASN A 630 38.81 3.99 1.22
C ASN A 630 38.62 5.38 1.86
N LYS A 631 38.54 6.45 1.05
CA LYS A 631 38.22 7.81 1.52
C LYS A 631 36.90 7.93 2.30
N TYR A 632 35.96 7.00 2.08
CA TYR A 632 34.65 6.96 2.73
C TYR A 632 34.59 5.91 3.84
N PHE A 633 35.64 5.10 4.01
CA PHE A 633 35.58 3.92 4.87
C PHE A 633 35.46 4.30 6.35
N ASP A 634 36.22 5.27 6.84
CA ASP A 634 36.20 5.65 8.26
C ASP A 634 34.83 6.14 8.72
N ALA A 635 34.10 6.85 7.85
CA ALA A 635 32.73 7.31 8.13
C ALA A 635 31.70 6.16 8.17
N LEU A 636 31.93 5.09 7.40
CA LEU A 636 30.98 4.00 7.23
C LEU A 636 31.31 2.74 8.05
N LYS A 637 32.55 2.61 8.54
CA LYS A 637 33.04 1.41 9.22
C LYS A 637 32.13 0.97 10.37
N SER A 638 31.62 1.92 11.16
CA SER A 638 30.76 1.62 12.32
C SER A 638 29.30 1.33 11.95
N LYS A 639 28.92 1.45 10.67
CA LYS A 639 27.55 1.24 10.17
C LYS A 639 27.38 -0.11 9.46
N MET A 640 28.46 -0.89 9.34
CA MET A 640 28.53 -2.17 8.63
C MET A 640 29.11 -3.28 9.53
N ILE A 641 28.82 -4.54 9.20
CA ILE A 641 29.43 -5.70 9.85
C ILE A 641 30.68 -6.16 9.09
N HIS A 642 31.75 -6.47 9.82
CA HIS A 642 32.99 -7.01 9.24
C HIS A 642 32.73 -8.32 8.45
N PRO A 643 33.37 -8.53 7.27
CA PRO A 643 33.23 -9.74 6.45
C PRO A 643 33.42 -11.06 7.20
N ASP A 644 34.44 -11.13 8.08
CA ASP A 644 34.72 -12.34 8.88
C ASP A 644 33.58 -12.70 9.84
N ILE A 645 32.97 -11.69 10.46
CA ILE A 645 31.85 -11.87 11.38
C ILE A 645 30.64 -12.37 10.60
N VAL A 646 30.35 -11.75 9.45
CA VAL A 646 29.28 -12.20 8.54
C VAL A 646 29.50 -13.64 8.10
N GLN A 647 30.71 -14.00 7.66
CA GLN A 647 31.03 -15.35 7.20
C GLN A 647 30.88 -16.38 8.33
N SER A 648 31.30 -16.03 9.55
CA SER A 648 31.11 -16.85 10.75
C SER A 648 29.63 -17.10 11.04
N ILE A 649 28.83 -16.03 11.03
CA ILE A 649 27.37 -16.08 11.23
C ILE A 649 26.71 -16.99 10.18
N LEU A 650 26.98 -16.77 8.90
CA LEU A 650 26.38 -17.55 7.81
C LEU A 650 26.77 -19.03 7.88
N LYS A 651 28.02 -19.34 8.20
CA LYS A 651 28.49 -20.73 8.36
C LYS A 651 27.81 -21.42 9.55
N LYS A 652 27.72 -20.74 10.69
CA LYS A 652 27.06 -21.28 11.89
C LYS A 652 25.55 -21.41 11.70
N LEU A 653 24.90 -20.45 11.05
CA LEU A 653 23.49 -20.50 10.71
C LEU A 653 23.17 -21.68 9.78
N ARG A 654 23.98 -21.90 8.73
CA ARG A 654 23.86 -23.09 7.86
C ARG A 654 24.03 -24.39 8.64
N SER A 655 24.99 -24.44 9.56
CA SER A 655 25.19 -25.61 10.44
C SER A 655 23.99 -25.85 11.38
N LEU A 656 23.44 -24.79 11.97
CA LEU A 656 22.29 -24.87 12.88
C LEU A 656 21.04 -25.36 12.16
N LEU A 657 20.77 -24.86 10.96
CA LEU A 657 19.64 -25.28 10.14
C LEU A 657 19.69 -26.76 9.74
N ASN A 658 20.90 -27.34 9.67
CA ASN A 658 21.09 -28.77 9.39
C ASN A 658 20.94 -29.67 10.63
N THR A 659 20.77 -29.10 11.84
CA THR A 659 20.56 -29.91 13.05
C THR A 659 19.17 -30.56 13.04
N PRO A 660 18.97 -31.73 13.68
CA PRO A 660 17.70 -32.47 13.62
C PRO A 660 16.45 -31.67 14.01
N ARG A 661 16.60 -30.71 14.92
CA ARG A 661 15.50 -29.82 15.37
C ARG A 661 15.02 -28.91 14.24
N TYR A 662 15.96 -28.30 13.51
CA TYR A 662 15.69 -27.25 12.53
C TYR A 662 15.77 -27.74 11.07
N ALA A 663 16.23 -28.96 10.82
CA ALA A 663 16.34 -29.56 9.49
C ALA A 663 15.03 -29.51 8.68
N LYS A 664 13.89 -29.46 9.37
CA LYS A 664 12.56 -29.29 8.78
C LYS A 664 12.36 -27.91 8.13
N LEU A 665 12.93 -26.84 8.69
CA LEU A 665 12.92 -25.49 8.11
C LEU A 665 13.69 -25.50 6.80
N MET A 666 14.93 -26.02 6.83
CA MET A 666 15.80 -26.11 5.65
C MET A 666 15.20 -27.04 4.60
N GLY A 667 14.67 -28.20 5.00
CA GLY A 667 14.00 -29.12 4.07
C GLY A 667 12.81 -28.49 3.36
N LEU A 668 12.01 -27.66 4.05
CA LEU A 668 10.95 -26.90 3.42
C LEU A 668 11.51 -25.81 2.50
N TYR A 669 12.52 -25.06 2.94
CA TYR A 669 13.19 -24.05 2.12
C TYR A 669 13.72 -24.66 0.81
N ASN A 670 14.47 -25.75 0.87
CA ASN A 670 15.08 -26.40 -0.31
C ASN A 670 14.05 -26.97 -1.29
N ASN A 671 12.85 -27.32 -0.81
CA ASN A 671 11.75 -27.72 -1.69
C ASN A 671 11.23 -26.52 -2.50
N LEU A 672 11.25 -25.34 -1.90
CA LEU A 672 10.66 -24.12 -2.42
C LEU A 672 11.64 -23.25 -3.22
N GLU A 673 12.90 -23.21 -2.81
CA GLU A 673 13.89 -22.23 -3.27
C GLU A 673 15.29 -22.87 -3.40
N SER A 674 16.25 -22.09 -3.91
CA SER A 674 17.64 -22.51 -4.12
C SER A 674 18.55 -22.22 -2.91
N ASP A 675 19.49 -23.12 -2.62
CA ASP A 675 20.51 -22.93 -1.58
C ASP A 675 21.65 -21.98 -1.98
N THR A 676 21.59 -21.42 -3.18
CA THR A 676 22.56 -20.47 -3.73
C THR A 676 22.73 -19.21 -2.88
N ILE A 677 21.73 -18.85 -2.06
CA ILE A 677 21.79 -17.68 -1.17
C ILE A 677 22.93 -17.73 -0.14
N PHE A 678 23.39 -18.93 0.22
CA PHE A 678 24.54 -19.14 1.11
C PHE A 678 25.89 -19.05 0.40
N ASN A 679 25.90 -19.02 -0.95
CA ASN A 679 27.12 -18.95 -1.75
C ASN A 679 27.40 -17.50 -2.14
N TYR A 680 28.38 -16.89 -1.47
CA TYR A 680 28.76 -15.50 -1.69
C TYR A 680 29.19 -15.21 -3.12
N ASP A 681 29.92 -16.13 -3.77
CA ASP A 681 30.42 -15.92 -5.13
C ASP A 681 29.30 -15.87 -6.17
N GLU A 682 28.23 -16.64 -5.97
CA GLU A 682 27.05 -16.57 -6.83
C GLU A 682 26.25 -15.28 -6.59
N MET A 683 26.12 -14.84 -5.35
CA MET A 683 25.42 -13.59 -5.02
C MET A 683 26.16 -12.36 -5.58
N ILE A 684 27.49 -12.31 -5.47
CA ILE A 684 28.29 -11.23 -6.05
C ILE A 684 28.12 -11.16 -7.57
N LYS A 685 28.07 -12.30 -8.27
CA LYS A 685 27.86 -12.31 -9.73
C LYS A 685 26.56 -11.61 -10.13
N VAL A 686 25.50 -11.75 -9.33
CA VAL A 686 24.23 -11.05 -9.56
C VAL A 686 24.40 -9.54 -9.34
N LEU A 687 25.08 -9.14 -8.26
CA LEU A 687 25.34 -7.73 -7.95
C LEU A 687 26.21 -7.05 -9.00
N MET A 688 27.32 -7.68 -9.41
CA MET A 688 28.23 -7.14 -10.43
C MET A 688 27.55 -6.97 -11.78
N LYS A 689 26.70 -7.92 -12.19
CA LYS A 689 25.91 -7.79 -13.42
C LYS A 689 24.94 -6.62 -13.35
N PHE A 690 24.36 -6.38 -12.18
CA PHE A 690 23.48 -5.24 -11.98
C PHE A 690 24.26 -3.90 -11.98
N ASP A 691 25.43 -3.84 -11.35
CA ASP A 691 26.31 -2.67 -11.43
C ASP A 691 26.70 -2.34 -12.87
N GLU A 692 27.11 -3.35 -13.66
CA GLU A 692 27.40 -3.20 -15.08
C GLU A 692 26.20 -2.67 -15.87
N PHE A 693 24.98 -3.13 -15.54
CA PHE A 693 23.75 -2.65 -16.15
C PHE A 693 23.43 -1.20 -15.76
N ALA A 694 23.51 -0.84 -14.48
CA ALA A 694 23.18 0.49 -13.97
C ALA A 694 24.21 1.56 -14.39
N GLN A 695 25.46 1.17 -14.62
CA GLN A 695 26.53 2.04 -15.13
C GLN A 695 26.40 2.35 -16.64
N ASN A 696 25.52 1.65 -17.36
CA ASN A 696 25.29 1.92 -18.77
C ASN A 696 24.59 3.29 -18.96
N LYS A 697 25.22 4.19 -19.72
CA LYS A 697 24.70 5.53 -20.01
C LYS A 697 23.31 5.51 -20.63
N ASP A 698 23.02 4.58 -21.55
CA ASP A 698 21.71 4.49 -22.19
C ASP A 698 20.61 4.15 -21.18
N VAL A 699 20.94 3.35 -20.15
CA VAL A 699 20.01 3.01 -19.06
C VAL A 699 19.78 4.24 -18.18
N GLN A 700 20.84 4.98 -17.86
CA GLN A 700 20.74 6.19 -17.04
C GLN A 700 19.91 7.29 -17.73
N GLU A 701 20.11 7.51 -19.03
CA GLU A 701 19.33 8.48 -19.82
C GLU A 701 17.85 8.09 -19.89
N ARG A 702 17.54 6.80 -20.08
CA ARG A 702 16.14 6.32 -20.05
C ARG A 702 15.51 6.45 -18.66
N ALA A 703 16.27 6.18 -17.60
CA ALA A 703 15.82 6.33 -16.23
C ALA A 703 15.52 7.81 -15.91
N GLN A 704 16.43 8.73 -16.28
CA GLN A 704 16.23 10.17 -16.09
C GLN A 704 14.97 10.66 -16.80
N LYS A 705 14.75 10.24 -18.05
CA LYS A 705 13.55 10.63 -18.79
C LYS A 705 12.25 10.19 -18.10
N LYS A 706 12.23 9.00 -17.49
CA LYS A 706 11.06 8.53 -16.71
C LYS A 706 10.85 9.38 -15.46
N ILE A 707 11.92 9.74 -14.76
CA ILE A 707 11.86 10.61 -13.57
C ILE A 707 11.28 11.99 -13.96
N ASP A 708 11.80 12.60 -15.02
CA ASP A 708 11.32 13.90 -15.51
C ASP A 708 9.84 13.87 -15.96
N GLU A 709 9.33 12.70 -16.37
CA GLU A 709 7.92 12.49 -16.71
C GLU A 709 7.03 12.31 -15.47
N GLU A 710 7.54 11.68 -14.40
CA GLU A 710 6.85 11.46 -13.12
C GLU A 710 6.78 12.73 -12.23
N GLU A 711 7.75 13.66 -12.35
CA GLU A 711 7.85 14.86 -11.50
C GLU A 711 6.98 16.06 -11.93
N LYS A 712 6.15 15.93 -12.97
CA LYS A 712 5.29 17.05 -13.39
C LYS A 712 4.20 17.33 -12.34
N PRO A 713 3.98 18.61 -11.95
CA PRO A 713 3.11 18.94 -10.83
C PRO A 713 1.66 18.50 -11.07
N GLU A 714 1.09 17.82 -10.06
CA GLU A 714 -0.35 17.63 -9.92
C GLU A 714 -0.98 18.98 -9.54
N ILE A 715 -2.01 19.41 -10.29
CA ILE A 715 -2.72 20.66 -10.03
C ILE A 715 -3.72 20.40 -8.89
N ASN A 716 -3.40 20.86 -7.68
CA ASN A 716 -4.15 20.49 -6.47
C ASN A 716 -5.16 21.56 -6.04
N SER A 717 -4.99 22.82 -6.44
CA SER A 717 -5.94 23.91 -6.11
C SER A 717 -6.57 24.61 -7.33
N LEU A 718 -7.75 25.21 -7.14
CA LEU A 718 -8.42 26.05 -8.13
C LEU A 718 -7.59 27.28 -8.53
N GLU A 719 -6.80 27.84 -7.61
CA GLU A 719 -5.89 28.98 -7.86
C GLU A 719 -4.65 28.57 -8.67
N GLU A 720 -4.11 27.36 -8.43
CA GLU A 720 -3.06 26.77 -9.27
C GLU A 720 -3.59 26.37 -10.64
N MET A 721 -4.86 25.97 -10.75
CA MET A 721 -5.50 25.67 -12.03
C MET A 721 -5.73 26.93 -12.86
N ASP A 722 -6.16 28.04 -12.23
CA ASP A 722 -6.26 29.34 -12.90
C ASP A 722 -4.89 29.86 -13.34
N LYS A 723 -3.83 29.67 -12.54
CA LYS A 723 -2.44 29.96 -12.96
C LYS A 723 -1.96 29.05 -14.08
N TYR A 724 -2.20 27.75 -13.99
CA TYR A 724 -1.83 26.77 -15.01
C TYR A 724 -2.54 27.05 -16.34
N ASN A 725 -3.83 27.38 -16.29
CA ASN A 725 -4.62 27.80 -17.44
C ASN A 725 -4.14 29.15 -18.03
N GLN A 726 -3.57 30.04 -17.22
CA GLN A 726 -2.96 31.29 -17.68
C GLN A 726 -1.55 31.12 -18.26
N GLU A 727 -0.77 30.15 -17.77
CA GLU A 727 0.62 29.91 -18.19
C GLU A 727 0.76 28.92 -19.36
N TRP A 728 -0.14 27.92 -19.49
CA TRP A 728 0.07 26.77 -20.38
C TRP A 728 -0.99 26.59 -21.49
N LEU A 729 -2.13 27.28 -21.43
CA LEU A 729 -3.10 27.30 -22.53
C LEU A 729 -2.88 28.53 -23.44
N PRO A 730 -3.14 28.43 -24.77
CA PRO A 730 -3.20 29.60 -25.62
C PRO A 730 -4.21 30.58 -25.04
N LYS A 731 -3.79 31.83 -24.79
CA LYS A 731 -4.66 32.90 -24.28
C LYS A 731 -5.88 33.06 -25.19
N LEU A 732 -7.00 32.45 -24.82
CA LEU A 732 -8.30 32.84 -25.33
C LEU A 732 -8.55 34.26 -24.82
N THR A 733 -8.48 35.21 -25.75
CA THR A 733 -8.82 36.61 -25.53
C THR A 733 -10.24 36.71 -24.99
N ARG A 734 -10.38 36.82 -23.67
CA ARG A 734 -11.57 37.41 -23.06
C ARG A 734 -11.60 38.90 -23.44
N PRO A 735 -12.76 39.49 -23.75
CA PRO A 735 -12.87 40.93 -23.90
C PRO A 735 -12.43 41.61 -22.60
N ILE A 736 -11.42 42.47 -22.69
CA ILE A 736 -10.88 43.20 -21.54
C ILE A 736 -11.91 44.25 -21.12
N ILE A 737 -12.41 44.14 -19.89
CA ILE A 737 -13.02 45.26 -19.15
C ILE A 737 -11.86 45.99 -18.44
N PRO A 738 -11.76 47.33 -18.47
CA PRO A 738 -10.62 48.03 -17.90
C PRO A 738 -10.61 47.88 -16.37
N VAL A 739 -9.51 47.36 -15.82
CA VAL A 739 -9.23 47.33 -14.38
C VAL A 739 -8.43 48.59 -14.00
N ASP A 740 -8.82 49.23 -12.90
CA ASP A 740 -8.21 50.45 -12.35
C ASP A 740 -6.73 50.21 -11.96
N PRO A 741 -5.75 51.07 -12.33
CA PRO A 741 -4.31 50.82 -12.14
C PRO A 741 -3.77 50.86 -10.69
N LYS A 742 -4.60 50.64 -9.65
CA LYS A 742 -4.18 50.87 -8.26
C LYS A 742 -4.12 49.66 -7.33
N ASP A 743 -4.44 48.45 -7.78
CA ASP A 743 -4.20 47.25 -6.97
C ASP A 743 -2.80 46.68 -7.23
N LYS A 744 -1.85 47.06 -6.36
CA LYS A 744 -0.61 46.31 -6.17
C LYS A 744 -0.79 45.33 -5.00
N PRO A 745 -0.42 44.05 -5.14
CA PRO A 745 -0.43 43.13 -4.02
C PRO A 745 0.69 43.50 -3.02
N ASN A 746 0.34 43.56 -1.74
CA ASN A 746 1.26 43.75 -0.63
C ASN A 746 1.97 42.41 -0.30
N PRO A 747 3.31 42.33 -0.27
CA PRO A 747 4.05 41.05 -0.27
C PRO A 747 4.30 40.42 1.11
N ASN A 748 3.52 40.72 2.15
CA ASN A 748 3.78 40.19 3.50
C ASN A 748 2.54 39.55 4.13
N ILE A 749 2.37 38.25 3.88
CA ILE A 749 1.58 37.37 4.75
C ILE A 749 2.43 36.13 5.01
N LYS A 750 2.85 35.99 6.26
CA LYS A 750 3.37 34.73 6.81
C LYS A 750 2.17 33.82 7.08
N PHE A 751 2.24 32.60 6.56
CA PHE A 751 1.32 31.53 6.92
C PHE A 751 1.57 31.16 8.39
N ASP A 752 0.52 31.19 9.19
CA ASP A 752 0.52 30.59 10.53
C ASP A 752 -0.39 29.37 10.52
N ASP A 753 0.17 28.31 11.08
CA ASP A 753 -0.28 26.93 11.06
C ASP A 753 -1.54 26.79 11.91
N ASN A 754 -2.69 26.47 11.29
CA ASN A 754 -3.80 25.72 11.91
C ASN A 754 -4.99 25.48 10.95
N VAL A 755 -4.71 25.30 9.64
CA VAL A 755 -5.70 24.81 8.67
C VAL A 755 -5.37 23.35 8.35
N ARG A 756 -6.26 22.43 8.76
CA ARG A 756 -6.24 21.04 8.26
C ARG A 756 -6.92 21.04 6.90
N SER A 757 -6.12 21.24 5.85
CA SER A 757 -6.48 20.95 4.47
C SER A 757 -6.24 19.47 4.21
N ASP A 758 -7.28 18.63 4.27
CA ASP A 758 -7.17 17.21 3.91
C ASP A 758 -7.06 16.97 2.38
N ASP A 759 -6.82 18.01 1.56
CA ASP A 759 -6.65 17.88 0.10
C ASP A 759 -5.33 18.47 -0.45
N ASN A 760 -4.34 18.79 0.40
CA ASN A 760 -2.97 19.09 -0.06
C ASN A 760 -2.05 17.89 0.17
N LEU A 761 -2.13 16.90 -0.72
CA LEU A 761 -1.17 15.78 -0.76
C LEU A 761 0.22 16.32 -1.12
N THR A 762 1.02 16.64 -0.11
CA THR A 762 2.45 16.92 -0.29
C THR A 762 3.26 15.62 -0.31
N LEU A 763 4.54 15.69 -0.69
CA LEU A 763 5.51 14.59 -0.56
C LEU A 763 5.48 13.92 0.84
N ALA A 764 5.15 14.70 1.88
CA ALA A 764 5.00 14.22 3.26
C ALA A 764 3.82 13.25 3.45
N ASP A 765 2.72 13.39 2.70
CA ASP A 765 1.57 12.48 2.79
C ASP A 765 1.76 11.21 1.98
N ARG A 766 2.53 11.27 0.88
CA ARG A 766 3.04 10.05 0.24
C ARG A 766 3.90 9.28 1.23
N ASP A 767 4.85 9.94 1.90
CA ASP A 767 5.67 9.31 2.94
C ASP A 767 4.84 8.77 4.12
N LYS A 768 3.75 9.44 4.52
CA LYS A 768 2.87 9.01 5.62
C LYS A 768 1.94 7.85 5.24
N GLU A 769 1.38 7.84 4.03
CA GLU A 769 0.64 6.71 3.44
C GLU A 769 1.58 5.50 3.26
N LEU A 770 2.82 5.75 2.82
CA LEU A 770 3.90 4.78 2.66
C LEU A 770 4.37 4.23 4.02
N GLU A 771 4.48 5.07 5.03
CA GLU A 771 4.80 4.67 6.41
C GLU A 771 3.64 3.86 7.00
N LEU A 772 2.37 4.24 6.81
CA LEU A 772 1.16 3.45 7.16
C LEU A 772 1.15 2.05 6.54
N HIS A 773 1.56 1.92 5.29
CA HIS A 773 1.68 0.62 4.63
C HIS A 773 2.81 -0.24 5.23
N LEU A 774 3.91 0.38 5.67
CA LEU A 774 5.06 -0.27 6.28
C LEU A 774 4.99 -0.41 7.80
N TYR A 775 4.14 0.33 8.52
CA TYR A 775 4.02 0.33 9.98
C TYR A 775 3.65 -1.06 10.51
N LYS A 776 2.84 -1.81 9.73
CA LYS A 776 2.54 -3.24 9.96
C LYS A 776 3.79 -4.13 10.03
N TYR A 777 4.88 -3.70 9.43
CA TYR A 777 6.13 -4.45 9.28
C TYR A 777 7.27 -3.87 10.13
N ILE A 778 7.36 -2.55 10.28
CA ILE A 778 8.51 -1.85 10.90
C ILE A 778 8.33 -1.60 12.41
N GLY A 779 7.09 -1.59 12.93
CA GLY A 779 6.79 -1.31 14.35
C GLY A 779 6.41 0.15 14.62
N ASN A 780 5.68 0.39 15.71
CA ASN A 780 5.07 1.69 16.02
C ASN A 780 6.11 2.69 16.57
N LEU A 781 5.97 3.97 16.20
CA LEU A 781 6.48 5.07 17.01
C LEU A 781 5.55 5.19 18.23
N SER A 782 6.11 5.33 19.44
CA SER A 782 5.33 5.82 20.57
C SER A 782 4.88 7.24 20.22
N GLY A 783 3.62 7.39 19.84
CA GLY A 783 3.01 8.69 19.66
C GLY A 783 3.04 9.46 20.97
N ASP A 784 3.29 10.76 20.86
CA ASP A 784 3.06 11.74 21.90
C ASP A 784 1.76 11.45 22.66
N LYS A 785 1.86 11.55 23.97
CA LYS A 785 0.71 11.51 24.89
C LYS A 785 -0.21 12.69 24.58
N THR A 786 -1.23 12.47 23.76
CA THR A 786 -2.56 13.07 23.91
C THR A 786 -3.56 12.28 23.07
N GLU A 787 -4.12 11.23 23.67
CA GLU A 787 -5.56 11.09 23.89
C GLU A 787 -5.80 9.74 24.58
N SER A 788 -6.16 9.84 25.86
CA SER A 788 -6.60 8.70 26.65
C SER A 788 -8.04 8.34 26.27
N SER A 789 -8.25 7.10 25.87
CA SER A 789 -9.42 6.34 26.31
C SER A 789 -9.04 4.88 26.46
N THR A 790 -8.94 4.51 27.73
CA THR A 790 -8.91 3.18 28.33
C THR A 790 -9.70 2.12 27.57
N GLU A 791 -9.07 1.00 27.25
CA GLU A 791 -9.58 -0.35 27.58
C GLU A 791 -8.42 -1.36 27.50
N ASN A 792 -7.98 -1.82 28.67
CA ASN A 792 -6.98 -2.87 28.85
C ASN A 792 -7.61 -4.24 28.56
N GLN A 793 -7.10 -4.94 27.55
CA GLN A 793 -7.05 -6.40 27.54
C GLN A 793 -5.72 -6.86 26.94
N THR A 794 -4.69 -6.91 27.78
CA THR A 794 -3.53 -7.78 27.56
C THR A 794 -3.77 -9.09 28.30
N ASP A 795 -4.20 -10.13 27.58
CA ASP A 795 -4.05 -11.51 28.03
C ASP A 795 -2.57 -11.90 27.90
N LEU A 796 -1.79 -11.56 28.92
CA LEU A 796 -0.53 -12.23 29.20
C LEU A 796 -0.85 -13.33 30.21
N ALA A 797 -0.79 -14.59 29.76
CA ALA A 797 -0.80 -15.75 30.64
C ALA A 797 0.40 -15.67 31.59
N PHE A 798 0.15 -15.19 32.82
CA PHE A 798 1.07 -15.30 33.94
C PHE A 798 0.72 -16.56 34.75
N ASP A 799 1.76 -17.34 35.00
CA ASP A 799 1.78 -18.55 35.81
C ASP A 799 1.43 -18.21 37.27
N GLU A 800 0.50 -18.96 37.87
CA GLU A 800 -0.30 -18.58 39.04
C GLU A 800 0.43 -18.80 40.39
N ASN A 801 1.77 -18.77 40.45
CA ASN A 801 2.52 -19.13 41.68
C ASN A 801 3.75 -18.24 41.96
N VAL A 802 3.61 -16.91 41.97
CA VAL A 802 4.63 -16.00 42.52
C VAL A 802 4.07 -15.29 43.75
N GLN A 803 4.78 -15.38 44.87
CA GLN A 803 4.35 -14.82 46.15
C GLN A 803 4.43 -13.28 46.18
N PRO A 804 3.60 -12.60 47.01
CA PRO A 804 3.38 -11.15 46.94
C PRO A 804 4.58 -10.27 47.33
N THR A 805 5.64 -10.83 47.90
CA THR A 805 6.76 -10.09 48.48
C THR A 805 7.75 -9.54 47.45
N ASP A 806 7.89 -10.16 46.28
CA ASP A 806 8.89 -9.75 45.27
C ASP A 806 8.40 -8.56 44.40
N ALA A 807 7.07 -8.32 44.37
CA ALA A 807 6.46 -7.20 43.66
C ALA A 807 6.57 -5.88 44.43
N GLU A 808 6.74 -5.92 45.75
CA GLU A 808 6.97 -4.73 46.58
C GLU A 808 8.46 -4.32 46.59
N GLU A 809 9.39 -5.28 46.55
CA GLU A 809 10.83 -4.98 46.40
C GLU A 809 11.17 -4.34 45.03
N MET A 810 10.52 -4.77 43.95
CA MET A 810 10.69 -4.13 42.63
C MET A 810 10.10 -2.71 42.56
N LYS A 811 9.06 -2.41 43.34
CA LYS A 811 8.51 -1.05 43.45
C LYS A 811 9.38 -0.13 44.33
N ALA A 812 10.04 -0.68 45.35
CA ALA A 812 10.99 0.07 46.18
C ALA A 812 12.26 0.44 45.40
N ALA A 813 12.85 -0.50 44.65
CA ALA A 813 14.05 -0.25 43.84
C ALA A 813 13.81 0.78 42.72
N SER A 814 12.62 0.81 42.12
CA SER A 814 12.26 1.81 41.11
C SER A 814 12.05 3.22 41.70
N LYS A 815 11.72 3.33 42.99
CA LYS A 815 11.49 4.62 43.66
C LYS A 815 12.80 5.25 44.16
N GLU A 816 13.75 4.41 44.57
CA GLU A 816 15.08 4.83 45.01
C GLU A 816 15.94 5.34 43.83
N HIS A 817 15.73 4.78 42.62
CA HIS A 817 16.43 5.23 41.42
C HIS A 817 15.85 6.52 40.80
N LEU A 818 14.57 6.82 41.04
CA LEU A 818 13.94 8.09 40.62
C LEU A 818 14.35 9.26 41.51
N ASN A 819 14.50 9.06 42.82
CA ASN A 819 14.91 10.11 43.76
C ASN A 819 16.38 10.55 43.57
N THR A 820 17.23 9.73 42.93
CA THR A 820 18.64 10.06 42.65
C THR A 820 18.83 10.84 41.35
N LEU A 821 17.82 10.92 40.48
CA LEU A 821 17.85 11.72 39.26
C LEU A 821 17.31 13.16 39.46
N ASP A 822 16.51 13.40 40.49
CA ASP A 822 15.89 14.72 40.75
C ASP A 822 16.78 15.69 41.58
N THR A 823 18.01 15.31 41.96
CA THR A 823 18.88 16.13 42.83
C THR A 823 20.11 16.75 42.16
N GLU A 824 20.31 16.58 40.85
CA GLU A 824 21.45 17.20 40.13
C GLU A 824 21.07 18.42 39.25
N ASP A 825 19.79 18.74 39.05
CA ASP A 825 19.35 19.86 38.16
C ASP A 825 18.63 21.02 38.87
N SER A 826 18.69 21.13 40.20
CA SER A 826 18.07 22.23 40.96
C SER A 826 19.04 22.94 41.91
N ASN A 827 20.01 23.65 41.34
CA ASN A 827 20.68 24.77 42.00
C ASN A 827 21.04 25.85 40.95
N ASN A 828 20.11 26.75 40.69
CA ASN A 828 20.36 28.20 40.77
C ASN A 828 19.07 28.97 40.51
N ASP A 829 18.56 29.53 41.61
CA ASP A 829 17.45 30.47 41.66
C ASP A 829 17.81 31.82 41.01
N GLU A 830 16.73 32.46 40.56
CA GLU A 830 16.52 33.75 39.91
C GLU A 830 17.31 34.96 40.47
N THR A 831 17.70 35.91 39.59
CA THR A 831 17.13 37.28 39.56
C THR A 831 17.71 38.19 38.46
N GLN A 832 16.78 38.76 37.66
CA GLN A 832 16.68 40.13 37.11
C GLN A 832 17.93 40.94 36.67
N GLY A 833 17.87 41.50 35.45
CA GLY A 833 18.14 42.94 35.26
C GLY A 833 18.92 43.40 34.02
N SER A 834 18.19 44.06 33.11
CA SER A 834 18.56 45.27 32.36
C SER A 834 19.59 45.23 31.21
N TYR A 835 19.15 45.82 30.09
CA TYR A 835 19.94 46.44 29.02
C TYR A 835 21.02 47.41 29.56
N ASN A 836 22.18 47.46 28.89
CA ASN A 836 22.75 48.68 28.34
C ASN A 836 23.96 48.40 27.43
N SER A 837 23.93 49.04 26.26
CA SER A 837 25.06 49.38 25.40
C SER A 837 25.97 50.42 26.08
N GLU A 838 27.29 50.33 25.92
CA GLU A 838 28.18 51.46 25.60
C GLU A 838 29.65 51.02 25.41
N GLU A 839 30.37 51.93 24.79
CA GLU A 839 31.61 51.83 24.05
C GLU A 839 32.91 51.89 24.90
N GLU A 840 34.01 51.58 24.19
CA GLU A 840 35.34 52.24 24.25
C GLU A 840 36.45 51.82 25.25
N GLN A 841 37.60 51.54 24.61
CA GLN A 841 38.97 52.04 24.86
C GLN A 841 39.98 51.29 25.77
N THR A 842 40.93 50.67 25.06
CA THR A 842 42.41 50.78 25.15
C THR A 842 43.16 50.55 26.47
N THR A 843 44.16 49.66 26.45
CA THR A 843 45.60 50.00 26.59
C THR A 843 46.52 48.77 26.41
N ALA A 844 47.55 48.92 25.55
CA ALA A 844 48.82 48.16 25.54
C ALA A 844 49.81 48.82 26.55
N PRO A 845 51.13 48.48 26.72
CA PRO A 845 52.09 47.79 25.83
C PRO A 845 53.07 46.81 26.54
N GLU A 846 53.84 46.00 25.80
CA GLU A 846 55.34 45.97 25.67
C GLU A 846 55.68 44.46 25.51
N SER A 847 56.67 43.94 24.78
CA SER A 847 57.86 44.41 24.07
C SER A 847 58.39 43.26 23.18
N GLU A 848 58.82 43.58 21.96
CA GLU A 848 59.68 42.76 21.07
C GLU A 848 61.15 42.73 21.58
N PRO A 849 62.08 41.81 21.15
CA PRO A 849 62.45 41.67 19.74
C PRO A 849 62.87 40.28 19.19
N GLU A 850 62.64 40.18 17.88
CA GLU A 850 63.26 39.40 16.78
C GLU A 850 64.80 39.17 16.86
N PRO A 851 65.46 38.29 16.04
CA PRO A 851 65.24 38.20 14.58
C PRO A 851 65.50 36.88 13.79
N VAL A 852 64.68 36.69 12.74
CA VAL A 852 65.02 36.57 11.29
C VAL A 852 65.62 35.28 10.67
N ASN A 853 65.03 34.93 9.50
CA ASN A 853 65.45 34.08 8.36
C ASN A 853 65.36 32.54 8.51
N ASP A 854 65.02 31.73 7.52
CA ASP A 854 64.79 31.85 6.06
C ASP A 854 63.92 30.65 5.61
N GLU A 855 63.44 30.72 4.36
CA GLU A 855 62.81 29.71 3.50
C GLU A 855 63.33 28.25 3.65
N ASP A 856 62.44 27.24 3.54
CA ASP A 856 62.34 26.26 2.43
C ASP A 856 61.41 25.05 2.83
N PRO A 857 60.84 24.30 1.87
CA PRO A 857 59.76 23.34 2.04
C PRO A 857 60.25 21.88 2.15
N ASN A 858 59.29 20.98 2.41
CA ASN A 858 59.35 19.50 2.42
C ASN A 858 59.85 18.81 3.71
N LEU A 859 59.17 17.67 3.97
CA LEU A 859 59.47 16.55 4.88
C LEU A 859 59.00 16.80 6.34
N LEU A 860 58.06 16.05 6.91
CA LEU A 860 57.68 14.64 6.76
C LEU A 860 56.19 14.44 7.07
#